data_AF-A0A6F8T1E2-F1
#
_entry.id   AF-A0A6F8T1E2-F1
#
_cell.length_a   1.000
_cell.length_b   1.000
_cell.length_c   1.000
_cell.angle_alpha   90.00
_cell.angle_beta   90.00
_cell.angle_gamma   90.00
#
_symmetry.space_group_name_H-M   'P 1'
#
loop_
_entity.id
_entity.type
_entity.pdbx_description
1 polymer ?
#
loop_
_entity_poly.entity_id
_entity_poly.type
_entity_poly.pdbx_seq_one_letter_code
_entity_poly.pdbx_strand_id
1 'polypeptide(L)'
;MSLESDDNQALKPIDLVLILAIAGRIDAEIRIFSKQLDTNRSVYYGYAVLDSLSSSSSMFKYFTDVFLSNTSNDEMHDLMMSPGGIIGISLETLFLVGFSVLAAKFDKETEDNYKKWIATAWPYFRDVMKGLKNAYKGWRSAVVAANLLGGINMNYLIAPVGLVLGVFAAANRFWFRSMFELRKVMIVANEQLRKEVKRLLSLTHDERKFYLRQIKYQTEEMRIQAFFSVGIGGFLDGLYLYFGVLSLAVLSPPLLVFMVVMCSVYTVACIITRVYEEYDNQLKLELTQTKCKIELIAKETETAYSKLLLLQKKVNKSGADIVRLKLLKAEIHALLTKFDKQRVLLSKKSTHTYFSATLQGLKHGLYAYGALASVLFLTGSILTLSGVVFPPALLIICASLGLAFIIGFIIHSLVTNYKHLHKEESEIKQPYHQLTELRDKLKLNMETNELLEKNSFRKALDDGIEVAASPQSSIPQRAEAMRSLVSGLGKGQKILGFFGNCLQIADEQGHYHDSELMQVLSLFSAVVCGTTLGLRSIARDFGRQDKNSDSEKVIPQTDTSGDCSAEMQFSALNADNDEQVTPKSPQVDKSDVFAPDIQQELDTIMGDEKDLSPLKASRESIQQFKPRNDSPPCIHPSRSIHSFFNPEKEQSFHRSKSDISLISKEFIGYTIQDLG
;
A
#
# COMPACT_ATOMS: atom_id res chain seq x y z
N MET A 1 1.00 32.79 50.28
CA MET A 1 -0.05 32.86 49.24
C MET A 1 -0.07 31.53 48.52
N SER A 2 -1.02 30.66 48.87
CA SER A 2 -1.23 29.38 48.18
C SER A 2 -2.05 29.64 46.93
N LEU A 3 -1.50 29.29 45.76
CA LEU A 3 -2.29 29.09 44.55
C LEU A 3 -2.97 27.72 44.71
N GLU A 4 -4.23 27.73 45.14
CA GLU A 4 -5.11 26.56 44.92
C GLU A 4 -5.26 26.39 43.41
N SER A 5 -4.76 25.27 42.88
CA SER A 5 -5.00 24.92 41.48
C SER A 5 -6.43 24.41 41.35
N ASP A 6 -7.19 25.10 40.50
CA ASP A 6 -8.59 24.80 40.17
C ASP A 6 -8.66 23.62 39.17
N ASP A 7 -7.95 22.52 39.46
CA ASP A 7 -7.71 21.39 38.53
C ASP A 7 -8.90 20.42 38.42
N ASN A 8 -10.07 20.76 38.96
CA ASN A 8 -11.26 19.91 38.96
C ASN A 8 -12.46 20.51 38.19
N GLN A 9 -12.25 21.48 37.30
CA GLN A 9 -13.30 21.86 36.36
C GLN A 9 -13.44 20.81 35.26
N ALA A 10 -14.32 19.83 35.49
CA ALA A 10 -14.79 18.94 34.45
C ALA A 10 -15.31 19.78 33.26
N LEU A 11 -14.72 19.58 32.07
CA LEU A 11 -15.10 20.29 30.84
C LEU A 11 -16.61 20.31 30.68
N LYS A 12 -17.21 21.51 30.60
CA LYS A 12 -18.65 21.62 30.43
C LYS A 12 -19.03 21.01 29.07
N PRO A 13 -20.18 20.33 28.95
CA PRO A 13 -20.64 19.74 27.69
C PRO A 13 -20.65 20.73 26.51
N ILE A 14 -20.88 22.01 26.78
CA ILE A 14 -20.86 23.10 25.78
C ILE A 14 -19.44 23.32 25.22
N ASP A 15 -18.42 23.28 26.07
CA ASP A 15 -17.01 23.42 25.65
C ASP A 15 -16.57 22.20 24.82
N LEU A 16 -17.04 21.00 25.19
CA LEU A 16 -16.79 19.79 24.42
C LEU A 16 -17.44 19.85 23.03
N VAL A 17 -18.68 20.35 22.94
CA VAL A 17 -19.38 20.56 21.65
C VAL A 17 -18.66 21.60 20.80
N LEU A 18 -18.19 22.71 21.40
CA LEU A 18 -17.42 23.73 20.69
C LEU A 18 -16.08 23.17 20.18
N ILE A 19 -15.35 22.42 21.01
CA ILE A 19 -14.09 21.76 20.62
C ILE A 19 -14.35 20.75 19.49
N LEU A 20 -15.43 19.97 19.57
CA LEU A 20 -15.81 19.04 18.50
C LEU A 20 -16.17 19.77 17.20
N ALA A 21 -16.89 20.89 17.30
CA ALA A 21 -17.27 21.68 16.13
C ALA A 21 -16.06 22.33 15.45
N ILE A 22 -15.12 22.87 16.24
CA ILE A 22 -13.85 23.39 15.75
C ILE A 22 -13.03 22.27 15.09
N ALA A 23 -12.91 21.11 15.74
CA ALA A 23 -12.21 19.97 15.19
C ALA A 23 -12.85 19.45 13.88
N GLY A 24 -14.19 19.43 13.82
CA GLY A 24 -14.94 19.05 12.62
C GLY A 24 -14.74 20.03 11.47
N ARG A 25 -14.76 21.34 11.75
CA ARG A 25 -14.48 22.37 10.75
C ARG A 25 -13.05 22.28 10.21
N ILE A 26 -12.07 22.10 11.10
CA ILE A 26 -10.66 21.92 10.71
C ILE A 26 -10.51 20.67 9.83
N ASP A 27 -11.17 19.55 10.15
CA ASP A 27 -11.11 18.33 9.32
C ASP A 27 -11.70 18.58 7.92
N ALA A 28 -12.82 19.30 7.82
CA ALA A 28 -13.43 19.66 6.54
C ALA A 28 -12.53 20.59 5.70
N GLU A 29 -11.96 21.63 6.32
CA GLU A 29 -11.04 22.56 5.65
C GLU A 29 -9.77 21.85 5.17
N ILE A 30 -9.19 20.94 5.99
CA ILE A 30 -8.05 20.12 5.60
C ILE A 30 -8.37 19.26 4.38
N ARG A 31 -9.57 18.67 4.28
CA ARG A 31 -9.98 17.87 3.12
C ARG A 31 -10.15 18.70 1.84
N ILE A 32 -10.70 19.90 1.96
CA ILE A 32 -10.82 20.81 0.81
C ILE A 32 -9.44 21.22 0.33
N PHE A 33 -8.58 21.64 1.26
CA PHE A 33 -7.21 22.04 0.95
C PHE A 33 -6.38 20.88 0.37
N SER A 34 -6.48 19.68 0.94
CA SER A 34 -5.77 18.50 0.43
C SER A 34 -6.18 18.14 -1.00
N LYS A 35 -7.46 18.29 -1.35
CA LYS A 35 -7.96 18.10 -2.72
C LYS A 35 -7.40 19.15 -3.69
N GLN A 36 -7.31 20.41 -3.27
CA GLN A 36 -6.67 21.47 -4.06
C GLN A 36 -5.19 21.17 -4.30
N LEU A 37 -4.47 20.72 -3.27
CA LEU A 37 -3.06 20.32 -3.39
C LEU A 37 -2.87 19.11 -4.32
N ASP A 38 -3.73 18.08 -4.20
CA ASP A 38 -3.66 16.91 -5.08
C ASP A 38 -3.92 17.30 -6.54
N THR A 39 -4.85 18.23 -6.78
CA THR A 39 -5.21 18.70 -8.13
C THR A 39 -4.12 19.57 -8.76
N ASN A 40 -3.52 20.49 -8.01
CA ASN A 40 -2.47 21.40 -8.52
C ASN A 40 -1.16 20.64 -8.84
N ARG A 41 -0.87 19.57 -8.09
CA ARG A 41 0.33 18.73 -8.22
C ARG A 41 1.67 19.42 -7.94
N SER A 42 1.71 20.74 -7.75
CA SER A 42 2.91 21.52 -7.38
C SER A 42 3.70 20.91 -6.22
N VAL A 43 2.99 20.47 -5.17
CA VAL A 43 3.59 19.82 -3.99
C VAL A 43 4.25 18.47 -4.32
N TYR A 44 3.76 17.73 -5.33
CA TYR A 44 4.42 16.51 -5.78
C TYR A 44 5.73 16.80 -6.51
N TYR A 45 5.79 17.87 -7.31
CA TYR A 45 7.04 18.31 -7.95
C TYR A 45 8.06 18.80 -6.94
N GLY A 46 7.65 19.64 -5.99
CA GLY A 46 8.52 20.08 -4.89
C GLY A 46 9.06 18.90 -4.09
N TYR A 47 8.19 17.93 -3.75
CA TYR A 47 8.64 16.70 -3.12
C TYR A 47 9.62 15.91 -4.00
N ALA A 48 9.35 15.78 -5.29
CA ALA A 48 10.18 15.01 -6.22
C ALA A 48 11.62 15.54 -6.24
N VAL A 49 11.78 16.86 -6.22
CA VAL A 49 13.09 17.53 -6.12
C VAL A 49 13.73 17.26 -4.76
N LEU A 50 13.04 17.59 -3.65
CA LEU A 50 13.63 17.54 -2.31
C LEU A 50 13.92 16.12 -1.81
N ASP A 51 13.05 15.14 -2.11
CA ASP A 51 13.28 13.72 -1.77
C ASP A 51 14.43 13.12 -2.60
N SER A 52 14.60 13.56 -3.86
CA SER A 52 15.75 13.16 -4.69
C SER A 52 17.06 13.78 -4.22
N LEU A 53 17.08 15.06 -3.86
CA LEU A 53 18.27 15.72 -3.28
C LEU A 53 18.69 15.03 -1.98
N SER A 54 17.73 14.76 -1.08
CA SER A 54 17.99 14.00 0.15
C SER A 54 18.48 12.57 -0.13
N SER A 55 17.94 11.94 -1.17
CA SER A 55 18.35 10.60 -1.58
C SER A 55 19.77 10.59 -2.14
N SER A 56 20.15 11.59 -2.95
CA SER A 56 21.51 11.73 -3.49
C SER A 56 22.54 11.88 -2.38
N SER A 57 22.35 12.85 -1.47
CA SER A 57 23.22 13.02 -0.29
C SER A 57 23.37 11.73 0.52
N SER A 58 22.26 10.99 0.71
CA SER A 58 22.30 9.73 1.45
C SER A 58 22.98 8.59 0.69
N MET A 59 22.88 8.56 -0.65
CA MET A 59 23.47 7.54 -1.50
C MET A 59 24.96 7.77 -1.68
N PHE A 60 25.38 9.02 -1.81
CA PHE A 60 26.79 9.39 -1.80
C PHE A 60 27.44 8.98 -0.48
N LYS A 61 26.84 9.31 0.66
CA LYS A 61 27.34 8.86 1.97
C LYS A 61 27.38 7.33 2.09
N TYR A 62 26.39 6.63 1.55
CA TYR A 62 26.41 5.16 1.51
C TYR A 62 27.56 4.64 0.64
N PHE A 63 27.82 5.26 -0.50
CA PHE A 63 28.92 4.90 -1.39
C PHE A 63 30.28 5.08 -0.69
N THR A 64 30.52 6.23 -0.05
CA THR A 64 31.75 6.47 0.69
C THR A 64 31.91 5.51 1.86
N ASP A 65 30.86 5.34 2.67
CA ASP A 65 30.85 4.45 3.85
C ASP A 65 31.14 2.97 3.49
N VAL A 66 30.77 2.51 2.29
CA VAL A 66 30.89 1.11 1.87
C VAL A 66 32.15 0.85 1.04
N PHE A 67 32.46 1.72 0.09
CA PHE A 67 33.55 1.49 -0.88
C PHE A 67 34.86 2.17 -0.47
N LEU A 68 34.80 3.22 0.34
CA LEU A 68 35.95 3.94 0.89
C LEU A 68 35.95 3.77 2.42
N SER A 69 35.86 2.51 2.87
CA SER A 69 35.81 2.20 4.30
C SER A 69 37.00 2.82 5.04
N ASN A 70 36.73 3.55 6.13
CA ASN A 70 37.65 4.37 6.95
C ASN A 70 37.82 5.85 6.55
N THR A 71 37.09 6.33 5.55
CA THR A 71 37.11 7.76 5.21
C THR A 71 36.54 8.61 6.34
N SER A 72 37.34 9.56 6.84
CA SER A 72 36.90 10.55 7.83
C SER A 72 35.87 11.52 7.20
N ASN A 73 35.15 12.30 8.01
CA ASN A 73 34.25 13.31 7.45
C ASN A 73 35.04 14.37 6.64
N ASP A 74 36.27 14.68 7.04
CA ASP A 74 37.15 15.64 6.35
C ASP A 74 37.64 15.07 5.01
N GLU A 75 38.03 13.80 4.96
CA GLU A 75 38.40 13.15 3.69
C GLU A 75 37.19 13.06 2.73
N MET A 76 35.98 12.86 3.27
CA MET A 76 34.75 12.94 2.47
C MET A 76 34.54 14.36 1.95
N HIS A 77 34.78 15.39 2.77
CA HIS A 77 34.71 16.79 2.35
C HIS A 77 35.70 17.06 1.21
N ASP A 78 36.96 16.67 1.36
CA ASP A 78 38.00 16.88 0.35
C ASP A 78 37.67 16.15 -0.96
N LEU A 79 37.15 14.92 -0.87
CA LEU A 79 36.67 14.18 -2.03
C LEU A 79 35.54 14.93 -2.74
N MET A 80 34.56 15.46 -2.00
CA MET A 80 33.43 16.22 -2.54
C MET A 80 33.88 17.54 -3.19
N MET A 81 34.95 18.15 -2.69
CA MET A 81 35.52 19.41 -3.22
C MET A 81 36.50 19.18 -4.38
N SER A 82 36.96 17.95 -4.61
CA SER A 82 37.76 17.62 -5.79
C SER A 82 36.97 17.83 -7.09
N PRO A 83 37.62 18.17 -8.23
CA PRO A 83 36.93 18.32 -9.50
C PRO A 83 36.11 17.08 -9.91
N GLY A 84 36.65 15.88 -9.65
CA GLY A 84 35.96 14.61 -9.92
C GLY A 84 34.73 14.42 -9.03
N GLY A 85 34.83 14.75 -7.73
CA GLY A 85 33.71 14.69 -6.80
C GLY A 85 32.57 15.64 -7.17
N ILE A 86 32.89 16.89 -7.49
CA ILE A 86 31.91 17.90 -7.92
C ILE A 86 31.16 17.42 -9.17
N ILE A 87 31.88 16.94 -10.19
CA ILE A 87 31.28 16.43 -11.43
C ILE A 87 30.39 15.22 -11.13
N GLY A 88 30.90 14.25 -10.36
CA GLY A 88 30.16 13.04 -10.00
C GLY A 88 28.85 13.33 -9.27
N ILE A 89 28.91 14.14 -8.21
CA ILE A 89 27.74 14.52 -7.40
C ILE A 89 26.75 15.34 -8.22
N SER A 90 27.23 16.26 -9.06
CA SER A 90 26.36 17.08 -9.91
C SER A 90 25.60 16.24 -10.93
N LEU A 91 26.28 15.30 -11.59
CA LEU A 91 25.65 14.38 -12.55
C LEU A 91 24.65 13.44 -11.88
N GLU A 92 25.03 12.84 -10.74
CA GLU A 92 24.13 11.99 -9.95
C GLU A 92 22.89 12.77 -9.52
N THR A 93 23.07 13.96 -8.95
CA THR A 93 21.98 14.80 -8.48
C THR A 93 21.05 15.22 -9.62
N LEU A 94 21.61 15.68 -10.74
CA LEU A 94 20.84 16.09 -11.91
C LEU A 94 20.03 14.92 -12.47
N PHE A 95 20.63 13.72 -12.54
CA PHE A 95 19.94 12.51 -12.94
C PHE A 95 18.78 12.18 -11.99
N LEU A 96 19.04 12.13 -10.68
CA LEU A 96 18.04 11.75 -9.66
C LEU A 96 16.88 12.75 -9.58
N VAL A 97 17.18 14.04 -9.63
CA VAL A 97 16.16 15.11 -9.59
C VAL A 97 15.40 15.11 -10.91
N GLY A 98 16.08 15.11 -12.05
CA GLY A 98 15.46 15.11 -13.37
C GLY A 98 14.55 13.92 -13.57
N PHE A 99 15.03 12.71 -13.27
CA PHE A 99 14.25 11.48 -13.42
C PHE A 99 13.03 11.44 -12.48
N SER A 100 13.17 11.90 -11.24
CA SER A 100 12.07 12.00 -10.26
C SER A 100 11.00 13.00 -10.69
N VAL A 101 11.39 14.18 -11.16
CA VAL A 101 10.47 15.23 -11.63
C VAL A 101 9.75 14.77 -12.89
N LEU A 102 10.46 14.16 -13.85
CA LEU A 102 9.85 13.57 -15.04
C LEU A 102 8.87 12.46 -14.67
N ALA A 103 9.23 11.58 -13.74
CA ALA A 103 8.32 10.53 -13.26
C ALA A 103 7.07 11.11 -12.58
N ALA A 104 7.20 12.20 -11.82
CA ALA A 104 6.05 12.89 -11.24
C ALA A 104 5.17 13.58 -12.30
N LYS A 105 5.78 14.14 -13.35
CA LYS A 105 5.08 14.79 -14.47
C LYS A 105 4.30 13.78 -15.30
N PHE A 106 4.88 12.62 -15.54
CA PHE A 106 4.27 11.54 -16.32
C PHE A 106 3.42 10.58 -15.47
N ASP A 107 3.15 10.92 -14.21
CA ASP A 107 2.27 10.12 -13.36
C ASP A 107 0.85 10.13 -13.96
N LYS A 108 0.32 8.93 -14.25
CA LYS A 108 -0.92 8.65 -15.00
C LYS A 108 -0.82 8.72 -16.54
N GLU A 109 0.36 8.84 -17.12
CA GLU A 109 0.54 8.72 -18.57
C GLU A 109 0.14 7.32 -19.07
N THR A 110 -0.59 7.25 -20.19
CA THR A 110 -1.09 5.97 -20.72
C THR A 110 -0.74 5.72 -22.19
N GLU A 111 -0.45 6.78 -22.95
CA GLU A 111 -0.25 6.68 -24.41
C GLU A 111 1.21 6.42 -24.76
N ASP A 112 2.11 7.24 -24.21
CA ASP A 112 3.54 7.18 -24.54
C ASP A 112 4.26 6.14 -23.67
N ASN A 113 4.77 5.09 -24.30
CA ASN A 113 5.48 3.99 -23.65
C ASN A 113 6.74 4.47 -22.90
N TYR A 114 7.47 5.46 -23.40
CA TYR A 114 8.68 5.96 -22.75
C TYR A 114 8.36 6.76 -21.50
N LYS A 115 7.41 7.69 -21.59
CA LYS A 115 6.94 8.48 -20.43
C LYS A 115 6.33 7.58 -19.35
N LYS A 116 5.52 6.61 -19.76
CA LYS A 116 4.96 5.58 -18.89
C LYS A 116 6.05 4.74 -18.22
N TRP A 117 7.09 4.37 -18.95
CA TRP A 117 8.23 3.65 -18.39
C TRP A 117 8.94 4.49 -17.31
N ILE A 118 9.22 5.78 -17.57
CA ILE A 118 9.83 6.68 -16.58
C ILE A 118 8.98 6.75 -15.30
N ALA A 119 7.68 6.99 -15.43
CA ALA A 119 6.76 7.05 -14.29
C ALA A 119 6.70 5.73 -13.51
N THR A 120 6.78 4.60 -14.22
CA THR A 120 6.74 3.26 -13.62
C THR A 120 8.05 2.88 -12.96
N ALA A 121 9.20 3.25 -13.54
CA ALA A 121 10.53 2.83 -13.12
C ALA A 121 11.02 3.57 -11.87
N TRP A 122 10.72 4.87 -11.74
CA TRP A 122 11.22 5.67 -10.61
C TRP A 122 10.89 5.10 -9.22
N PRO A 123 9.66 4.63 -8.93
CA PRO A 123 9.36 3.97 -7.66
C PRO A 123 10.27 2.77 -7.36
N TYR A 124 10.59 1.94 -8.35
CA TYR A 124 11.50 0.80 -8.18
C TYR A 124 12.92 1.26 -7.86
N PHE A 125 13.43 2.21 -8.65
CA PHE A 125 14.77 2.76 -8.46
C PHE A 125 14.93 3.39 -7.07
N ARG A 126 13.93 4.16 -6.63
CA ARG A 126 13.88 4.74 -5.29
C ARG A 126 13.84 3.70 -4.19
N ASP A 127 13.04 2.64 -4.35
CA ASP A 127 12.89 1.60 -3.34
C ASP A 127 14.17 0.73 -3.23
N VAL A 128 14.88 0.52 -4.35
CA VAL A 128 16.23 -0.10 -4.41
C VAL A 128 17.27 0.74 -3.66
N MET A 129 17.41 2.03 -3.97
CA MET A 129 18.33 2.93 -3.26
C MET A 129 18.06 2.96 -1.76
N LYS A 130 16.77 3.02 -1.38
CA LYS A 130 16.40 2.94 0.03
C LYS A 130 16.75 1.59 0.64
N GLY A 131 16.68 0.49 -0.12
CA GLY A 131 17.00 -0.86 0.35
C GLY A 131 18.47 -0.97 0.72
N LEU A 132 19.34 -0.56 -0.20
CA LEU A 132 20.79 -0.49 -0.02
C LEU A 132 21.16 0.27 1.25
N LYS A 133 20.74 1.54 1.33
CA LYS A 133 21.16 2.43 2.43
C LYS A 133 20.55 2.08 3.78
N ASN A 134 19.28 1.66 3.83
CA ASN A 134 18.62 1.37 5.11
C ASN A 134 19.18 0.10 5.74
N ALA A 135 19.40 -0.95 4.94
CA ALA A 135 19.96 -2.20 5.45
C ALA A 135 21.39 -2.00 5.97
N TYR A 136 22.22 -1.23 5.25
CA TYR A 136 23.55 -0.84 5.72
C TYR A 136 23.48 -0.06 7.04
N LYS A 137 22.63 0.98 7.13
CA LYS A 137 22.48 1.77 8.37
C LYS A 137 21.97 0.93 9.53
N GLY A 138 20.98 0.06 9.30
CA GLY A 138 20.44 -0.84 10.32
C GLY A 138 21.50 -1.83 10.82
N TRP A 139 22.28 -2.40 9.91
CA TRP A 139 23.40 -3.27 10.28
C TRP A 139 24.49 -2.53 11.07
N ARG A 140 24.91 -1.36 10.60
CA ARG A 140 25.87 -0.49 11.31
C ARG A 140 25.39 -0.19 12.73
N SER A 141 24.13 0.21 12.90
CA SER A 141 23.54 0.48 14.23
C SER A 141 23.51 -0.77 15.11
N ALA A 142 23.20 -1.95 14.55
CA ALA A 142 23.20 -3.20 15.29
C ALA A 142 24.61 -3.60 15.76
N VAL A 143 25.63 -3.45 14.91
CA VAL A 143 27.04 -3.72 15.26
C VAL A 143 27.51 -2.76 16.36
N VAL A 144 27.22 -1.46 16.23
CA VAL A 144 27.57 -0.46 17.25
C VAL A 144 26.92 -0.81 18.60
N ALA A 145 25.63 -1.16 18.59
CA ALA A 145 24.94 -1.59 19.82
C ALA A 145 25.55 -2.86 20.43
N ALA A 146 25.92 -3.85 19.60
CA ALA A 146 26.56 -5.07 20.06
C ALA A 146 27.94 -4.82 20.68
N ASN A 147 28.75 -3.94 20.09
CA ASN A 147 30.04 -3.53 20.63
C ASN A 147 29.89 -2.82 21.98
N LEU A 148 28.90 -1.93 22.12
CA LEU A 148 28.64 -1.20 23.36
C LEU A 148 28.16 -2.11 24.51
N LEU A 149 27.57 -3.26 24.21
CA LEU A 149 27.15 -4.27 25.19
C LEU A 149 28.31 -5.17 25.67
N GLY A 150 29.55 -4.89 25.27
CA GLY A 150 30.72 -5.71 25.61
C GLY A 150 30.91 -6.91 24.67
N GLY A 151 30.28 -6.90 23.50
CA GLY A 151 30.53 -7.88 22.44
C GLY A 151 31.90 -7.71 21.78
N ILE A 152 32.30 -8.70 20.98
CA ILE A 152 33.51 -8.64 20.15
C ILE A 152 33.42 -7.45 19.20
N ASN A 153 34.50 -6.68 19.04
CA ASN A 153 34.55 -5.55 18.11
C ASN A 153 34.32 -6.04 16.67
N MET A 154 33.10 -5.84 16.16
CA MET A 154 32.66 -6.26 14.84
C MET A 154 32.71 -5.14 13.79
N ASN A 155 33.43 -4.04 14.05
CA ASN A 155 33.46 -2.87 13.15
C ASN A 155 33.92 -3.23 11.72
N TYR A 156 34.86 -4.16 11.57
CA TYR A 156 35.34 -4.64 10.27
C TYR A 156 34.26 -5.37 9.45
N LEU A 157 33.17 -5.83 10.08
CA LEU A 157 32.04 -6.46 9.41
C LEU A 157 30.98 -5.47 8.92
N ILE A 158 31.06 -4.19 9.30
CA ILE A 158 30.03 -3.19 8.95
C ILE A 158 29.89 -3.04 7.43
N ALA A 159 31.01 -2.81 6.73
CA ALA A 159 31.00 -2.62 5.28
C ALA A 159 30.63 -3.91 4.50
N PRO A 160 31.33 -5.06 4.67
CA PRO A 160 31.06 -6.24 3.83
C PRO A 160 29.67 -6.84 4.08
N VAL A 161 29.25 -7.00 5.34
CA VAL A 161 27.91 -7.53 5.65
C VAL A 161 26.83 -6.51 5.31
N GLY A 162 27.08 -5.22 5.55
CA GLY A 162 26.16 -4.14 5.17
C GLY A 162 25.92 -4.06 3.67
N LEU A 163 26.94 -4.32 2.84
CA LEU A 163 26.81 -4.40 1.38
C LEU A 163 25.94 -5.61 0.98
N VAL A 164 26.23 -6.80 1.49
CA VAL A 164 25.47 -8.03 1.18
C VAL A 164 24.00 -7.88 1.59
N LEU A 165 23.75 -7.40 2.81
CA LEU A 165 22.39 -7.11 3.29
C LEU A 165 21.72 -6.01 2.47
N GLY A 166 22.48 -4.99 2.04
CA GLY A 166 22.01 -3.93 1.16
C GLY A 166 21.51 -4.43 -0.19
N VAL A 167 22.32 -5.25 -0.87
CA VAL A 167 21.96 -5.86 -2.17
C VAL A 167 20.75 -6.77 -2.00
N PHE A 168 20.72 -7.59 -0.95
CA PHE A 168 19.59 -8.45 -0.64
C PHE A 168 18.30 -7.64 -0.38
N ALA A 169 18.39 -6.56 0.41
CA ALA A 169 17.27 -5.67 0.69
C ALA A 169 16.74 -4.97 -0.57
N ALA A 170 17.64 -4.55 -1.46
CA ALA A 170 17.30 -3.97 -2.75
C ALA A 170 16.54 -4.96 -3.64
N ALA A 171 17.06 -6.18 -3.79
CA ALA A 171 16.40 -7.24 -4.56
C ALA A 171 15.02 -7.57 -3.99
N ASN A 172 14.92 -7.72 -2.66
CA ASN A 172 13.66 -7.97 -1.97
C ASN A 172 12.63 -6.86 -2.22
N ARG A 173 13.03 -5.58 -2.15
CA ARG A 173 12.14 -4.44 -2.41
C ARG A 173 11.72 -4.34 -3.87
N PHE A 174 12.61 -4.61 -4.80
CA PHE A 174 12.29 -4.65 -6.22
C PHE A 174 11.23 -5.71 -6.51
N TRP A 175 11.45 -6.94 -6.03
CA TRP A 175 10.51 -8.03 -6.20
C TRP A 175 9.16 -7.75 -5.51
N PHE A 176 9.18 -7.30 -4.25
CA PHE A 176 7.96 -6.99 -3.51
C PHE A 176 7.13 -5.91 -4.21
N ARG A 177 7.79 -4.88 -4.75
CA ARG A 177 7.13 -3.82 -5.53
C ARG A 177 6.44 -4.40 -6.75
N SER A 178 7.12 -5.26 -7.52
CA SER A 178 6.56 -5.91 -8.71
C SER A 178 5.32 -6.73 -8.36
N MET A 179 5.40 -7.54 -7.30
CA MET A 179 4.29 -8.35 -6.81
C MET A 179 3.10 -7.45 -6.37
N PHE A 180 3.37 -6.36 -5.67
CA PHE A 180 2.34 -5.41 -5.21
C PHE A 180 1.64 -4.70 -6.38
N GLU A 181 2.38 -4.27 -7.41
CA GLU A 181 1.77 -3.68 -8.61
C GLU A 181 0.95 -4.70 -9.40
N LEU A 182 1.43 -5.95 -9.52
CA LEU A 182 0.65 -7.03 -10.15
C LEU A 182 -0.69 -7.26 -9.43
N ARG A 183 -0.68 -7.27 -8.10
CA ARG A 183 -1.91 -7.39 -7.30
C ARG A 183 -2.87 -6.23 -7.54
N LYS A 184 -2.39 -4.99 -7.65
CA LYS A 184 -3.26 -3.85 -7.97
C LYS A 184 -3.92 -4.01 -9.33
N VAL A 185 -3.19 -4.49 -10.33
CA VAL A 185 -3.77 -4.78 -11.65
C VAL A 185 -4.87 -5.83 -11.54
N MET A 186 -4.68 -6.89 -10.74
CA MET A 186 -5.72 -7.90 -10.48
C MET A 186 -6.96 -7.31 -9.77
N ILE A 187 -6.76 -6.45 -8.77
CA ILE A 187 -7.85 -5.76 -8.06
C ILE A 187 -8.66 -4.89 -9.03
N VAL A 188 -7.99 -4.06 -9.84
CA VAL A 188 -8.63 -3.18 -10.81
C VAL A 188 -9.38 -3.99 -11.88
N ALA A 189 -8.77 -5.07 -12.39
CA ALA A 189 -9.42 -5.95 -13.35
C ALA A 189 -10.69 -6.61 -12.77
N ASN A 190 -10.65 -7.06 -11.52
CA ASN A 190 -11.83 -7.61 -10.84
C ASN A 190 -12.91 -6.54 -10.62
N GLU A 191 -12.54 -5.31 -10.24
CA GLU A 191 -13.49 -4.21 -10.11
C GLU A 191 -14.14 -3.82 -11.45
N GLN A 192 -13.37 -3.82 -12.54
CA GLN A 192 -13.87 -3.58 -13.89
C GLN A 192 -14.83 -4.69 -14.33
N LEU A 193 -14.45 -5.95 -14.14
CA LEU A 193 -15.30 -7.11 -14.39
C LEU A 193 -16.62 -7.03 -13.62
N ARG A 194 -16.57 -6.63 -12.33
CA ARG A 194 -17.77 -6.42 -11.53
C ARG A 194 -18.70 -5.35 -12.14
N LYS A 195 -18.13 -4.23 -12.60
CA LYS A 195 -18.89 -3.16 -13.26
C LYS A 195 -19.49 -3.62 -14.58
N GLU A 196 -18.79 -4.44 -15.34
CA GLU A 196 -19.30 -5.07 -16.57
C GLU A 196 -20.50 -5.97 -16.28
N VAL A 197 -20.36 -6.90 -15.33
CA VAL A 197 -21.44 -7.81 -14.91
C VAL A 197 -22.68 -7.05 -14.44
N LYS A 198 -22.49 -5.97 -13.66
CA LYS A 198 -23.59 -5.13 -13.17
C LYS A 198 -24.37 -4.44 -14.30
N ARG A 199 -23.71 -4.17 -15.44
CA ARG A 199 -24.31 -3.54 -16.63
C ARG A 199 -25.06 -4.52 -17.54
N LEU A 200 -24.84 -5.82 -17.40
CA LEU A 200 -25.55 -6.82 -18.19
C LEU A 200 -27.06 -6.72 -17.96
N LEU A 201 -27.86 -6.95 -19.00
CA LEU A 201 -29.32 -6.98 -18.89
C LEU A 201 -29.80 -8.29 -18.26
N SER A 202 -29.18 -9.40 -18.67
CA SER A 202 -29.45 -10.75 -18.18
C SER A 202 -28.16 -11.57 -18.16
N LEU A 203 -28.15 -12.64 -17.37
CA LEU A 203 -27.02 -13.57 -17.30
C LEU A 203 -27.55 -15.01 -17.25
N THR A 204 -27.06 -15.85 -18.16
CA THR A 204 -27.30 -17.30 -18.20
C THR A 204 -26.24 -18.07 -17.41
N HIS A 205 -26.50 -19.35 -17.13
CA HIS A 205 -25.58 -20.20 -16.38
C HIS A 205 -24.21 -20.37 -17.06
N ASP A 206 -24.21 -20.56 -18.38
CA ASP A 206 -22.98 -20.73 -19.15
C ASP A 206 -22.16 -19.45 -19.23
N GLU A 207 -22.81 -18.30 -19.41
CA GLU A 207 -22.17 -16.98 -19.34
C GLU A 207 -21.58 -16.74 -17.96
N ARG A 208 -22.27 -17.15 -16.88
CA ARG A 208 -21.69 -17.08 -15.52
C ARG A 208 -20.40 -17.90 -15.43
N LYS A 209 -20.36 -19.12 -15.96
CA LYS A 209 -19.15 -19.96 -15.96
C LYS A 209 -18.01 -19.30 -16.74
N PHE A 210 -18.32 -18.64 -17.85
CA PHE A 210 -17.38 -17.85 -18.62
C PHE A 210 -16.81 -16.69 -17.79
N TYR A 211 -17.65 -15.87 -17.16
CA TYR A 211 -17.20 -14.74 -16.33
C TYR A 211 -16.45 -15.16 -15.06
N LEU A 212 -16.82 -16.29 -14.44
CA LEU A 212 -16.08 -16.83 -13.28
C LEU A 212 -14.62 -17.15 -13.62
N ARG A 213 -14.33 -17.57 -14.86
CA ARG A 213 -12.96 -17.84 -15.33
C ARG A 213 -12.15 -16.57 -15.56
N GLN A 214 -12.79 -15.42 -15.73
CA GLN A 214 -12.11 -14.15 -15.94
C GLN A 214 -11.63 -13.48 -14.65
N ILE A 215 -12.18 -13.89 -13.49
CA ILE A 215 -11.77 -13.39 -12.18
C ILE A 215 -10.26 -13.64 -11.99
N LYS A 216 -9.53 -12.60 -11.60
CA LYS A 216 -8.09 -12.66 -11.38
C LYS A 216 -7.75 -13.13 -9.97
N TYR A 217 -6.82 -14.09 -9.90
CA TYR A 217 -6.33 -14.71 -8.68
C TYR A 217 -4.82 -14.54 -8.55
N GLN A 218 -4.35 -14.47 -7.31
CA GLN A 218 -2.94 -14.55 -6.97
C GLN A 218 -2.61 -16.01 -6.61
N THR A 219 -1.47 -16.53 -7.09
CA THR A 219 -1.04 -17.89 -6.77
C THR A 219 -0.62 -18.00 -5.30
N GLU A 220 -0.79 -19.19 -4.72
CA GLU A 220 -0.45 -19.46 -3.32
C GLU A 220 1.04 -19.23 -3.03
N GLU A 221 1.90 -19.67 -3.95
CA GLU A 221 3.36 -19.46 -3.85
C GLU A 221 3.72 -17.97 -3.74
N MET A 222 3.13 -17.12 -4.58
CA MET A 222 3.39 -15.68 -4.53
C MET A 222 2.90 -15.06 -3.22
N ARG A 223 1.80 -15.57 -2.65
CA ARG A 223 1.29 -15.11 -1.35
C ARG A 223 2.23 -15.46 -0.21
N ILE A 224 2.76 -16.69 -0.20
CA ILE A 224 3.72 -17.15 0.80
C ILE A 224 5.02 -16.35 0.70
N GLN A 225 5.57 -16.20 -0.50
CA GLN A 225 6.77 -15.41 -0.74
C GLN A 225 6.59 -13.94 -0.31
N ALA A 226 5.39 -13.38 -0.52
CA ALA A 226 5.10 -12.02 -0.09
C ALA A 226 5.21 -11.84 1.44
N PHE A 227 4.73 -12.81 2.23
CA PHE A 227 4.87 -12.78 3.68
C PHE A 227 6.33 -12.82 4.14
N PHE A 228 7.15 -13.68 3.54
CA PHE A 228 8.59 -13.72 3.83
C PHE A 228 9.27 -12.40 3.46
N SER A 229 8.94 -11.86 2.29
CA SER A 229 9.51 -10.61 1.78
C SER A 229 9.22 -9.42 2.72
N VAL A 230 7.98 -9.27 3.19
CA VAL A 230 7.64 -8.20 4.14
C VAL A 230 8.19 -8.43 5.54
N GLY A 231 8.32 -9.69 5.98
CA GLY A 231 8.94 -10.02 7.27
C GLY A 231 10.40 -9.60 7.30
N ILE A 232 11.16 -9.96 6.26
CA ILE A 232 12.55 -9.54 6.06
C ILE A 232 12.65 -8.01 5.94
N GLY A 233 11.78 -7.39 5.16
CA GLY A 233 11.74 -5.93 5.03
C GLY A 233 11.48 -5.24 6.38
N GLY A 234 10.54 -5.76 7.16
CA GLY A 234 10.21 -5.27 8.50
C GLY A 234 11.35 -5.43 9.51
N PHE A 235 12.12 -6.52 9.42
CA PHE A 235 13.31 -6.73 10.24
C PHE A 235 14.39 -5.69 9.93
N LEU A 236 14.75 -5.52 8.65
CA LEU A 236 15.78 -4.56 8.24
C LEU A 236 15.38 -3.11 8.54
N ASP A 237 14.13 -2.75 8.28
CA ASP A 237 13.61 -1.41 8.62
C ASP A 237 13.51 -1.20 10.13
N GLY A 238 13.17 -2.25 10.89
CA GLY A 238 13.11 -2.21 12.36
C GLY A 238 14.49 -1.96 12.98
N LEU A 239 15.53 -2.65 12.50
CA LEU A 239 16.91 -2.38 12.91
C LEU A 239 17.30 -0.94 12.61
N TYR A 240 17.03 -0.45 11.40
CA TYR A 240 17.33 0.93 11.04
C TYR A 240 16.63 1.95 11.94
N LEU A 241 15.32 1.79 12.15
CA LEU A 241 14.50 2.82 12.79
C LEU A 241 14.60 2.80 14.32
N TYR A 242 14.66 1.63 14.94
CA TYR A 242 14.63 1.50 16.41
C TYR A 242 16.03 1.39 17.01
N PHE A 243 16.93 0.60 16.45
CA PHE A 243 18.31 0.55 16.96
C PHE A 243 19.09 1.82 16.61
N GLY A 244 18.70 2.54 15.56
CA GLY A 244 19.27 3.85 15.23
C GLY A 244 19.14 4.87 16.38
N VAL A 245 18.07 4.80 17.16
CA VAL A 245 17.83 5.69 18.31
C VAL A 245 18.86 5.51 19.42
N LEU A 246 19.41 4.30 19.59
CA LEU A 246 20.44 4.03 20.60
C LEU A 246 21.73 4.82 20.36
N SER A 247 21.98 5.26 19.12
CA SER A 247 23.16 6.07 18.79
C SER A 247 23.04 7.54 19.21
N LEU A 248 21.86 7.99 19.65
CA LEU A 248 21.64 9.40 20.01
C LEU A 248 22.28 9.78 21.34
N ALA A 249 22.38 8.86 22.29
CA ALA A 249 22.84 9.16 23.65
C ALA A 249 23.88 8.14 24.13
N VAL A 250 24.82 8.60 24.95
CA VAL A 250 25.71 7.72 25.71
C VAL A 250 24.92 7.17 26.90
N LEU A 251 24.78 5.85 26.96
CA LEU A 251 24.00 5.15 27.98
C LEU A 251 24.92 4.40 28.93
N SER A 252 24.59 4.39 30.22
CA SER A 252 25.22 3.45 31.15
C SER A 252 24.84 2.01 30.77
N PRO A 253 25.67 0.99 31.07
CA PRO A 253 25.39 -0.38 30.65
C PRO A 253 23.99 -0.90 31.06
N PRO A 254 23.48 -0.65 32.28
CA PRO A 254 22.11 -1.07 32.65
C PRO A 254 21.03 -0.40 31.79
N LEU A 255 21.19 0.89 31.48
CA LEU A 255 20.25 1.63 30.65
C LEU A 255 20.32 1.21 29.19
N LEU A 256 21.52 0.88 28.69
CA LEU A 256 21.71 0.34 27.36
C LEU A 256 20.98 -1.00 27.19
N VAL A 257 21.11 -1.92 28.15
CA VAL A 257 20.39 -3.21 28.14
C VAL A 257 18.89 -2.97 28.11
N PHE A 258 18.37 -2.10 28.97
CA PHE A 258 16.95 -1.75 28.99
C PHE A 258 16.46 -1.21 27.63
N MET A 259 17.20 -0.28 27.04
CA MET A 259 16.85 0.31 25.75
C MET A 259 16.94 -0.69 24.60
N VAL A 260 17.90 -1.62 24.62
CA VAL A 260 18.01 -2.70 23.62
C VAL A 260 16.82 -3.65 23.70
N VAL A 261 16.35 -3.99 24.90
CA VAL A 261 15.12 -4.79 25.09
C VAL A 261 13.92 -4.07 24.48
N MET A 262 13.76 -2.77 24.76
CA MET A 262 12.68 -1.95 24.17
C MET A 262 12.76 -1.89 22.64
N CYS A 263 13.95 -1.65 22.08
CA CYS A 263 14.17 -1.63 20.62
C CYS A 263 13.86 -2.98 19.97
N SER A 264 14.14 -4.08 20.67
CA SER A 264 13.80 -5.43 20.22
C SER A 264 12.28 -5.64 20.17
N VAL A 265 11.55 -5.18 21.21
CA VAL A 265 10.08 -5.21 21.21
C VAL A 265 9.51 -4.40 20.04
N TYR A 266 10.03 -3.19 19.78
CA TYR A 266 9.60 -2.39 18.63
C TYR A 266 9.92 -3.04 17.29
N THR A 267 11.06 -3.70 17.17
CA THR A 267 11.46 -4.41 15.95
C THR A 267 10.52 -5.59 15.69
N VAL A 268 10.19 -6.37 16.73
CA VAL A 268 9.20 -7.46 16.63
C VAL A 268 7.82 -6.92 16.26
N ALA A 269 7.38 -5.84 16.91
CA ALA A 269 6.12 -5.17 16.56
C ALA A 269 6.11 -4.69 15.10
N CYS A 270 7.22 -4.17 14.60
CA CYS A 270 7.38 -3.77 13.19
C CYS A 270 7.23 -4.96 12.24
N ILE A 271 7.88 -6.09 12.53
CA ILE A 271 7.76 -7.30 11.71
C ILE A 271 6.29 -7.78 11.69
N ILE A 272 5.66 -7.89 12.87
CA ILE A 272 4.27 -8.34 13.00
C ILE A 272 3.34 -7.41 12.22
N THR A 273 3.50 -6.09 12.35
CA THR A 273 2.65 -5.12 11.64
C THR A 273 2.86 -5.16 10.14
N ARG A 274 4.09 -5.37 9.63
CA ARG A 274 4.35 -5.54 8.20
C ARG A 274 3.71 -6.80 7.63
N VAL A 275 3.79 -7.92 8.36
CA VAL A 275 3.11 -9.17 7.98
C VAL A 275 1.59 -8.98 7.97
N TYR A 276 1.06 -8.27 8.96
CA TYR A 276 -0.36 -7.94 9.02
C TYR A 276 -0.81 -7.01 7.88
N GLU A 277 -0.02 -5.99 7.53
CA GLU A 277 -0.30 -5.12 6.38
C GLU A 277 -0.38 -5.90 5.07
N GLU A 278 0.51 -6.88 4.89
CA GLU A 278 0.48 -7.76 3.72
C GLU A 278 -0.74 -8.70 3.73
N TYR A 279 -1.11 -9.22 4.91
CA TYR A 279 -2.35 -9.99 5.07
C TYR A 279 -3.58 -9.17 4.66
N ASP A 280 -3.70 -7.93 5.15
CA ASP A 280 -4.80 -7.01 4.79
C ASP A 280 -4.81 -6.70 3.28
N ASN A 281 -3.64 -6.53 2.67
CA ASN A 281 -3.54 -6.31 1.22
C ASN A 281 -3.96 -7.54 0.39
N GLN A 282 -3.62 -8.75 0.83
CA GLN A 282 -4.10 -9.98 0.21
C GLN A 282 -5.60 -10.14 0.38
N LEU A 283 -6.12 -9.83 1.57
CA LEU A 283 -7.54 -9.88 1.90
C LEU A 283 -8.35 -8.94 1.01
N LYS A 284 -7.85 -7.74 0.70
CA LYS A 284 -8.50 -6.83 -0.26
C LYS A 284 -8.70 -7.45 -1.64
N LEU A 285 -7.70 -8.16 -2.18
CA LEU A 285 -7.87 -8.88 -3.43
C LEU A 285 -8.94 -9.98 -3.29
N GLU A 286 -8.89 -10.78 -2.22
CA GLU A 286 -9.91 -11.81 -1.98
C GLU A 286 -11.32 -11.24 -1.85
N LEU A 287 -11.48 -10.08 -1.19
CA LEU A 287 -12.76 -9.38 -1.08
C LEU A 287 -13.28 -8.96 -2.46
N THR A 288 -12.42 -8.46 -3.35
CA THR A 288 -12.84 -8.11 -4.73
C THR A 288 -13.30 -9.33 -5.51
N GLN A 289 -12.64 -10.49 -5.35
CA GLN A 289 -13.04 -11.74 -5.97
C GLN A 289 -14.40 -12.22 -5.45
N THR A 290 -14.60 -12.20 -4.13
CA THR A 290 -15.88 -12.57 -3.51
C THR A 290 -16.99 -11.63 -3.96
N LYS A 291 -16.75 -10.30 -4.02
CA LYS A 291 -17.72 -9.34 -4.54
C LYS A 291 -18.11 -9.63 -6.00
N CYS A 292 -17.17 -10.00 -6.86
CA CYS A 292 -17.48 -10.43 -8.24
C CYS A 292 -18.35 -11.68 -8.27
N LYS A 293 -18.04 -12.69 -7.44
CA LYS A 293 -18.82 -13.93 -7.36
C LYS A 293 -20.25 -13.68 -6.91
N ILE A 294 -20.43 -12.82 -5.91
CA ILE A 294 -21.76 -12.43 -5.41
C ILE A 294 -22.52 -11.66 -6.50
N GLU A 295 -21.88 -10.71 -7.18
CA GLU A 295 -22.52 -9.94 -8.27
C GLU A 295 -23.00 -10.84 -9.40
N LEU A 296 -22.21 -11.84 -9.80
CA LEU A 296 -22.60 -12.83 -10.81
C LEU A 296 -23.84 -13.63 -10.37
N ILE A 297 -23.85 -14.11 -9.12
CA ILE A 297 -25.00 -14.83 -8.56
C ILE A 297 -26.22 -13.91 -8.49
N ALA A 298 -26.06 -12.67 -8.04
CA ALA A 298 -27.13 -11.69 -7.96
C ALA A 298 -27.75 -11.44 -9.34
N LYS A 299 -26.93 -11.29 -10.39
CA LYS A 299 -27.38 -11.05 -11.76
C LYS A 299 -28.09 -12.26 -12.38
N GLU A 300 -27.59 -13.46 -12.15
CA GLU A 300 -28.26 -14.71 -12.53
C GLU A 300 -29.61 -14.83 -11.82
N THR A 301 -29.66 -14.51 -10.52
CA THR A 301 -30.89 -14.52 -9.72
C THR A 301 -31.90 -13.48 -10.23
N GLU A 302 -31.46 -12.25 -10.54
CA GLU A 302 -32.30 -11.19 -11.13
C GLU A 302 -32.91 -11.64 -12.47
N THR A 303 -32.13 -12.37 -13.27
CA THR A 303 -32.56 -12.90 -14.57
C THR A 303 -33.61 -14.00 -14.39
N ALA A 304 -33.35 -14.98 -13.53
CA ALA A 304 -34.30 -16.04 -13.20
C ALA A 304 -35.59 -15.46 -12.59
N TYR A 305 -35.47 -14.48 -11.69
CA TYR A 305 -36.60 -13.80 -11.08
C TYR A 305 -37.43 -13.00 -12.09
N SER A 306 -36.78 -12.33 -13.03
CA SER A 306 -37.50 -11.62 -14.11
C SER A 306 -38.29 -12.59 -14.99
N LYS A 307 -37.73 -13.75 -15.33
CA LYS A 307 -38.42 -14.83 -16.05
C LYS A 307 -39.61 -15.38 -15.25
N LEU A 308 -39.48 -15.48 -13.92
CA LEU A 308 -40.54 -15.90 -13.00
C LEU A 308 -41.74 -14.96 -13.09
N LEU A 309 -41.49 -13.65 -12.94
CA LEU A 309 -42.53 -12.63 -12.96
C LEU A 309 -43.26 -12.57 -14.31
N LEU A 310 -42.53 -12.75 -15.43
CA LEU A 310 -43.14 -12.81 -16.76
C LEU A 310 -44.07 -14.04 -16.92
N LEU A 311 -43.62 -15.21 -16.48
CA LEU A 311 -44.43 -16.44 -16.53
C LEU A 311 -45.63 -16.39 -15.59
N GLN A 312 -45.50 -15.76 -14.42
CA GLN A 312 -46.59 -15.64 -13.46
C GLN A 312 -47.71 -14.72 -13.95
N LYS A 313 -47.36 -13.63 -14.66
CA LYS A 313 -48.29 -12.66 -15.25
C LYS A 313 -49.07 -13.18 -16.47
N LYS A 314 -48.69 -14.34 -17.02
CA LYS A 314 -49.38 -14.98 -18.15
C LYS A 314 -50.78 -15.46 -17.72
N VAL A 315 -51.83 -14.98 -18.41
CA VAL A 315 -53.25 -15.21 -18.05
C VAL A 315 -53.67 -16.68 -18.25
N ASN A 316 -53.26 -17.30 -19.37
CA ASN A 316 -53.53 -18.70 -19.66
C ASN A 316 -52.25 -19.53 -19.48
N LYS A 317 -52.18 -20.29 -18.38
CA LYS A 317 -51.02 -21.12 -18.03
C LYS A 317 -51.23 -22.54 -18.55
N SER A 318 -50.34 -22.99 -19.43
CA SER A 318 -50.26 -24.40 -19.84
C SER A 318 -49.74 -25.28 -18.69
N GLY A 319 -49.99 -26.59 -18.71
CA GLY A 319 -49.36 -27.54 -17.79
C GLY A 319 -47.83 -27.45 -17.81
N ALA A 320 -47.24 -27.18 -18.98
CA ALA A 320 -45.81 -26.93 -19.13
C ALA A 320 -45.36 -25.63 -18.42
N ASP A 321 -46.18 -24.58 -18.43
CA ASP A 321 -45.89 -23.33 -17.72
C ASP A 321 -45.88 -23.54 -16.20
N ILE A 322 -46.77 -24.40 -15.68
CA ILE A 322 -46.84 -24.75 -14.25
C ILE A 322 -45.57 -25.50 -13.81
N VAL A 323 -45.12 -26.50 -14.61
CA VAL A 323 -43.87 -27.22 -14.33
C VAL A 323 -42.68 -26.27 -14.38
N ARG A 324 -42.63 -25.38 -15.39
CA ARG A 324 -41.54 -24.40 -15.51
C ARG A 324 -41.51 -23.42 -14.34
N LEU A 325 -42.68 -22.99 -13.84
CA LEU A 325 -42.79 -22.10 -12.69
C LEU A 325 -42.22 -22.77 -11.42
N LYS A 326 -42.53 -24.05 -11.18
CA LYS A 326 -41.94 -24.81 -10.07
C LYS A 326 -40.42 -24.93 -10.19
N LEU A 327 -39.91 -25.24 -11.37
CA LEU A 327 -38.47 -25.35 -11.63
C LEU A 327 -37.76 -24.01 -11.37
N LEU A 328 -38.31 -22.91 -11.88
CA LEU A 328 -37.72 -21.59 -11.69
C LEU A 328 -37.73 -21.14 -10.22
N LYS A 329 -38.78 -21.48 -9.45
CA LYS A 329 -38.82 -21.24 -8.00
C LYS A 329 -37.71 -22.00 -7.28
N ALA A 330 -37.50 -23.27 -7.63
CA ALA A 330 -36.41 -24.09 -7.08
C ALA A 330 -35.02 -23.53 -7.45
N GLU A 331 -34.84 -23.10 -8.71
CA GLU A 331 -33.61 -22.47 -9.20
C GLU A 331 -33.29 -21.18 -8.42
N ILE A 332 -34.27 -20.29 -8.25
CA ILE A 332 -34.12 -19.04 -7.48
C ILE A 332 -33.79 -19.35 -6.03
N HIS A 333 -34.46 -20.32 -5.40
CA HIS A 333 -34.15 -20.73 -4.03
C HIS A 333 -32.69 -21.22 -3.90
N ALA A 334 -32.22 -22.05 -4.83
CA ALA A 334 -30.84 -22.53 -4.87
C ALA A 334 -29.83 -21.37 -5.05
N LEU A 335 -30.14 -20.41 -5.93
CA LEU A 335 -29.31 -19.23 -6.16
C LEU A 335 -29.27 -18.30 -4.94
N LEU A 336 -30.41 -18.04 -4.29
CA LEU A 336 -30.49 -17.27 -3.05
C LEU A 336 -29.72 -17.95 -1.90
N THR A 337 -29.74 -19.27 -1.83
CA THR A 337 -28.94 -20.02 -0.86
C THR A 337 -27.44 -19.89 -1.15
N LYS A 338 -27.02 -19.95 -2.42
CA LYS A 338 -25.63 -19.70 -2.83
C LYS A 338 -25.22 -18.25 -2.55
N PHE A 339 -26.11 -17.30 -2.76
CA PHE A 339 -25.92 -15.88 -2.44
C PHE A 339 -25.68 -15.69 -0.94
N ASP A 340 -26.54 -16.25 -0.08
CA ASP A 340 -26.40 -16.17 1.38
C ASP A 340 -25.05 -16.73 1.86
N LYS A 341 -24.67 -17.91 1.38
CA LYS A 341 -23.36 -18.53 1.70
C LYS A 341 -22.19 -17.61 1.34
N GLN A 342 -22.23 -16.97 0.17
CA GLN A 342 -21.17 -16.05 -0.26
C GLN A 342 -21.19 -14.72 0.52
N ARG A 343 -22.37 -14.20 0.87
CA ARG A 343 -22.51 -13.01 1.71
C ARG A 343 -21.95 -13.24 3.11
N VAL A 344 -22.26 -14.38 3.74
CA VAL A 344 -21.69 -14.75 5.05
C VAL A 344 -20.17 -14.82 4.97
N LEU A 345 -19.63 -15.39 3.89
CA LEU A 345 -18.19 -15.42 3.64
C LEU A 345 -17.61 -14.01 3.46
N LEU A 346 -18.30 -13.11 2.75
CA LEU A 346 -17.88 -11.72 2.58
C LEU A 346 -17.89 -10.96 3.91
N SER A 347 -18.96 -11.09 4.71
CA SER A 347 -19.08 -10.46 6.03
C SER A 347 -17.99 -10.96 6.98
N LYS A 348 -17.74 -12.27 7.04
CA LYS A 348 -16.64 -12.83 7.84
C LYS A 348 -15.25 -12.33 7.43
N LYS A 349 -15.05 -12.04 6.14
CA LYS A 349 -13.79 -11.49 5.61
C LYS A 349 -13.68 -9.98 5.78
N SER A 350 -14.80 -9.26 5.83
CA SER A 350 -14.85 -7.79 5.96
C SER A 350 -14.78 -7.33 7.40
N THR A 351 -15.27 -8.15 8.34
CA THR A 351 -15.28 -7.85 9.78
C THR A 351 -13.96 -8.19 10.44
N HIS A 352 -13.41 -7.27 11.24
CA HIS A 352 -12.19 -7.54 12.00
C HIS A 352 -12.50 -8.40 13.22
N THR A 353 -11.75 -9.48 13.37
CA THR A 353 -11.69 -10.21 14.64
C THR A 353 -10.99 -9.36 15.71
N TYR A 354 -11.19 -9.68 16.99
CA TYR A 354 -10.46 -9.02 18.08
C TYR A 354 -8.94 -9.07 17.89
N PHE A 355 -8.42 -10.18 17.35
CA PHE A 355 -7.01 -10.29 17.00
C PHE A 355 -6.59 -9.30 15.90
N SER A 356 -7.38 -9.19 14.82
CA SER A 356 -7.15 -8.22 13.76
C SER A 356 -7.22 -6.77 14.27
N ALA A 357 -8.16 -6.48 15.18
CA ALA A 357 -8.28 -5.19 15.84
C ALA A 357 -7.06 -4.88 16.72
N THR A 358 -6.53 -5.86 17.47
CA THR A 358 -5.28 -5.72 18.22
C THR A 358 -4.10 -5.40 17.30
N LEU A 359 -3.95 -6.12 16.19
CA LEU A 359 -2.88 -5.87 15.21
C LEU A 359 -3.01 -4.50 14.54
N GLN A 360 -4.24 -4.05 14.28
CA GLN A 360 -4.51 -2.70 13.79
C GLN A 360 -4.12 -1.63 14.83
N GLY A 361 -4.43 -1.87 16.11
CA GLY A 361 -4.02 -0.99 17.20
C GLY A 361 -2.50 -0.93 17.37
N LEU A 362 -1.83 -2.09 17.29
CA LEU A 362 -0.36 -2.18 17.30
C LEU A 362 0.24 -1.37 16.14
N LYS A 363 -0.32 -1.51 14.94
CA LYS A 363 0.06 -0.74 13.75
C LYS A 363 -0.08 0.77 14.01
N HIS A 364 -1.23 1.22 14.50
CA HIS A 364 -1.48 2.64 14.78
C HIS A 364 -0.53 3.20 15.85
N GLY A 365 -0.26 2.43 16.90
CA GLY A 365 0.71 2.79 17.93
C GLY A 365 2.13 2.88 17.39
N LEU A 366 2.51 2.01 16.47
CA LEU A 366 3.81 2.06 15.81
C LEU A 366 3.95 3.28 14.89
N TYR A 367 2.89 3.70 14.20
CA TYR A 367 2.89 4.97 13.44
C TYR A 367 3.07 6.18 14.37
N ALA A 368 2.36 6.21 15.51
CA ALA A 368 2.51 7.27 16.49
C ALA A 368 3.94 7.31 17.07
N TYR A 369 4.50 6.14 17.40
CA TYR A 369 5.89 6.04 17.84
C TYR A 369 6.89 6.45 16.74
N GLY A 370 6.63 6.10 15.47
CA GLY A 370 7.46 6.55 14.35
C GLY A 370 7.48 8.08 14.19
N ALA A 371 6.35 8.75 14.45
CA ALA A 371 6.30 10.21 14.52
C ALA A 371 7.12 10.75 15.72
N LEU A 372 6.96 10.15 16.91
CA LEU A 372 7.74 10.50 18.10
C LEU A 372 9.26 10.30 17.89
N ALA A 373 9.67 9.19 17.30
CA ALA A 373 11.06 8.89 16.97
C ALA A 373 11.61 9.92 15.97
N SER A 374 10.80 10.37 15.01
CA SER A 374 11.20 11.44 14.09
C SER A 374 11.46 12.75 14.85
N VAL A 375 10.63 13.09 15.83
CA VAL A 375 10.85 14.25 16.72
C VAL A 375 12.14 14.07 17.51
N LEU A 376 12.39 12.88 18.04
CA LEU A 376 13.61 12.56 18.77
C LEU A 376 14.87 12.75 17.91
N PHE A 377 14.86 12.29 16.66
CA PHE A 377 15.97 12.50 15.72
C PHE A 377 16.15 13.98 15.35
N LEU A 378 15.06 14.75 15.23
CA LEU A 378 15.14 16.19 15.01
C LEU A 378 15.75 16.89 16.22
N THR A 379 15.26 16.60 17.43
CA THR A 379 15.82 17.12 18.68
C THR A 379 17.29 16.77 18.80
N GLY A 380 17.67 15.54 18.44
CA GLY A 380 19.07 15.13 18.43
C GLY A 380 19.90 15.95 17.46
N SER A 381 19.39 16.20 16.25
CA SER A 381 20.07 17.04 15.26
C SER A 381 20.24 18.48 15.77
N ILE A 382 19.22 19.06 16.43
CA ILE A 382 19.29 20.40 17.03
C ILE A 382 20.33 20.44 18.16
N LEU A 383 20.30 19.46 19.07
CA LEU A 383 21.26 19.40 20.18
C LEU A 383 22.69 19.23 19.69
N THR A 384 22.92 18.38 18.68
CA THR A 384 24.23 18.25 18.04
C THR A 384 24.71 19.57 17.43
N LEU A 385 23.83 20.31 16.74
CA LEU A 385 24.17 21.64 16.20
C LEU A 385 24.44 22.66 17.31
N SER A 386 23.78 22.55 18.47
CA SER A 386 24.06 23.37 19.64
C SER A 386 25.30 22.93 20.43
N GLY A 387 26.00 21.86 20.03
CA GLY A 387 27.10 21.28 20.80
C GLY A 387 26.67 20.66 22.14
N VAL A 388 25.36 20.40 22.31
CA VAL A 388 24.79 19.84 23.54
C VAL A 388 24.67 18.32 23.40
N VAL A 389 25.20 17.60 24.40
CA VAL A 389 25.07 16.14 24.47
C VAL A 389 23.59 15.76 24.66
N PHE A 390 23.13 14.74 23.94
CA PHE A 390 21.75 14.28 24.03
C PHE A 390 21.41 13.74 25.44
N PRO A 391 20.38 14.26 26.12
CA PRO A 391 19.99 13.79 27.45
C PRO A 391 19.49 12.33 27.42
N PRO A 392 20.14 11.38 28.13
CA PRO A 392 19.69 9.98 28.19
C PRO A 392 18.28 9.83 28.73
N ALA A 393 17.89 10.67 29.70
CA ALA A 393 16.55 10.65 30.28
C ALA A 393 15.45 10.93 29.24
N LEU A 394 15.70 11.87 28.31
CA LEU A 394 14.76 12.18 27.22
C LEU A 394 14.56 10.97 26.31
N LEU A 395 15.64 10.25 25.99
CA LEU A 395 15.60 9.02 25.19
C LEU A 395 14.70 7.96 25.84
N ILE A 396 14.88 7.73 27.15
CA ILE A 396 14.16 6.72 27.92
C ILE A 396 12.68 7.09 28.06
N ILE A 397 12.38 8.36 28.33
CA ILE A 397 10.99 8.86 28.42
C ILE A 397 10.29 8.66 27.07
N CYS A 398 10.91 9.05 25.96
CA CYS A 398 10.32 8.88 24.63
C CYS A 398 10.14 7.41 24.26
N ALA A 399 11.11 6.55 24.57
CA ALA A 399 11.00 5.11 24.36
C ALA A 399 9.91 4.48 25.22
N SER A 400 9.70 4.95 26.45
CA SER A 400 8.62 4.47 27.33
C SER A 400 7.25 4.97 26.84
N LEU A 401 7.18 6.22 26.38
CA LEU A 401 5.98 6.82 25.81
C LEU A 401 5.53 6.10 24.53
N GLY A 402 6.47 5.64 23.71
CA GLY A 402 6.15 4.79 22.54
C GLY A 402 5.40 3.50 22.92
N LEU A 403 5.75 2.89 24.05
CA LEU A 403 5.10 1.67 24.53
C LEU A 403 3.69 1.98 25.04
N ALA A 404 3.55 3.10 25.76
CA ALA A 404 2.25 3.62 26.17
C ALA A 404 1.34 3.91 24.95
N PHE A 405 1.87 4.47 23.87
CA PHE A 405 1.11 4.64 22.62
C PHE A 405 0.65 3.30 22.04
N ILE A 406 1.54 2.29 21.96
CA ILE A 406 1.15 0.96 21.46
C ILE A 406 0.00 0.38 22.29
N ILE A 407 0.13 0.39 23.62
CA ILE A 407 -0.92 -0.14 24.52
C ILE A 407 -2.22 0.65 24.36
N GLY A 408 -2.14 1.99 24.38
CA GLY A 408 -3.30 2.87 24.24
C GLY A 408 -4.05 2.67 22.91
N PHE A 409 -3.33 2.52 21.79
CA PHE A 409 -3.95 2.29 20.49
C PHE A 409 -4.51 0.87 20.33
N ILE A 410 -3.94 -0.13 20.98
CA ILE A 410 -4.53 -1.47 21.07
C ILE A 410 -5.88 -1.39 21.79
N ILE A 411 -5.93 -0.76 22.97
CA ILE A 411 -7.17 -0.58 23.75
C ILE A 411 -8.20 0.19 22.91
N HIS A 412 -7.81 1.31 22.31
CA HIS A 412 -8.70 2.10 21.46
C HIS A 412 -9.28 1.29 20.28
N SER A 413 -8.44 0.51 19.59
CA SER A 413 -8.85 -0.32 18.46
C SER A 413 -9.84 -1.41 18.89
N LEU A 414 -9.59 -2.07 20.02
CA LEU A 414 -10.49 -3.07 20.59
C LEU A 414 -11.85 -2.49 20.99
N VAL A 415 -11.86 -1.34 21.67
CA VAL A 415 -13.10 -0.65 22.06
C VAL A 415 -13.89 -0.19 20.84
N THR A 416 -13.21 0.34 19.81
CA THR A 416 -13.85 0.76 18.56
C THR A 416 -14.46 -0.43 17.82
N ASN A 417 -13.74 -1.55 17.74
CA ASN A 417 -14.23 -2.77 17.12
C ASN A 417 -15.45 -3.35 17.87
N TYR A 418 -15.40 -3.35 19.21
CA TYR A 418 -16.53 -3.77 20.04
C TYR A 418 -17.79 -2.94 19.76
N LYS A 419 -17.66 -1.61 19.73
CA LYS A 419 -18.78 -0.71 19.40
C LYS A 419 -19.31 -0.95 17.98
N HIS A 420 -18.42 -1.18 17.01
CA HIS A 420 -18.82 -1.47 15.63
C HIS A 420 -19.62 -2.78 15.53
N LEU A 421 -19.12 -3.87 16.11
CA LEU A 421 -19.79 -5.17 16.09
C LEU A 421 -21.20 -5.08 16.70
N HIS A 422 -21.36 -4.32 17.78
CA HIS A 422 -22.66 -4.15 18.42
C HIS A 422 -23.65 -3.31 17.58
N LYS A 423 -23.15 -2.28 16.89
CA LYS A 423 -23.96 -1.46 15.98
C LYS A 423 -24.35 -2.23 14.71
N GLU A 424 -23.41 -2.98 14.14
CA GLU A 424 -23.59 -3.78 12.92
C GLU A 424 -24.67 -4.85 13.10
N GLU A 425 -24.76 -5.47 14.29
CA GLU A 425 -25.80 -6.45 14.59
C GLU A 425 -27.22 -5.85 14.55
N SER A 426 -27.37 -4.55 14.82
CA SER A 426 -28.66 -3.86 14.83
C SER A 426 -29.07 -3.33 13.44
N GLU A 427 -28.13 -2.78 12.67
CA GLU A 427 -28.40 -2.14 11.36
C GLU A 427 -28.45 -3.16 10.20
N ILE A 428 -27.63 -4.21 10.19
CA ILE A 428 -27.58 -5.20 9.09
C ILE A 428 -28.83 -6.08 9.04
N LYS A 429 -29.54 -6.27 10.15
CA LYS A 429 -30.75 -7.10 10.19
C LYS A 429 -31.88 -6.53 9.31
N GLN A 430 -31.90 -5.24 8.97
CA GLN A 430 -33.05 -4.63 8.29
C GLN A 430 -33.08 -4.79 6.75
N PRO A 431 -32.01 -4.54 5.97
CA PRO A 431 -32.10 -4.59 4.49
C PRO A 431 -32.12 -6.01 3.94
N TYR A 432 -31.44 -6.95 4.62
CA TYR A 432 -31.33 -8.33 4.16
C TYR A 432 -32.59 -9.16 4.41
N HIS A 433 -33.38 -8.80 5.42
CA HIS A 433 -34.50 -9.59 5.90
C HIS A 433 -35.49 -9.97 4.79
N GLN A 434 -35.71 -9.07 3.83
CA GLN A 434 -36.64 -9.30 2.71
C GLN A 434 -36.17 -10.45 1.78
N LEU A 435 -34.86 -10.57 1.53
CA LEU A 435 -34.29 -11.66 0.73
C LEU A 435 -34.34 -12.99 1.48
N THR A 436 -34.05 -12.97 2.78
CA THR A 436 -34.12 -14.14 3.64
C THR A 436 -35.56 -14.65 3.75
N GLU A 437 -36.51 -13.75 3.96
CA GLU A 437 -37.94 -14.07 4.01
C GLU A 437 -38.45 -14.60 2.67
N LEU A 438 -38.06 -14.00 1.54
CA LEU A 438 -38.40 -14.51 0.21
C LEU A 438 -37.86 -15.92 -0.01
N ARG A 439 -36.59 -16.17 0.35
CA ARG A 439 -35.97 -17.50 0.26
C ARG A 439 -36.76 -18.52 1.08
N ASP A 440 -37.09 -18.18 2.32
CA ASP A 440 -37.77 -19.09 3.23
C ASP A 440 -39.23 -19.36 2.79
N LYS A 441 -39.91 -18.35 2.22
CA LYS A 441 -41.22 -18.51 1.57
C LYS A 441 -41.16 -19.44 0.37
N LEU A 442 -40.15 -19.30 -0.49
CA LEU A 442 -39.93 -20.18 -1.65
C LEU A 442 -39.64 -21.64 -1.24
N LYS A 443 -39.05 -21.85 -0.05
CA LYS A 443 -38.80 -23.18 0.52
C LYS A 443 -40.06 -23.84 1.07
N LEU A 444 -40.87 -23.08 1.81
CA LEU A 444 -42.02 -23.60 2.56
C LEU A 444 -43.27 -23.77 1.70
N ASN A 445 -43.51 -22.89 0.73
CA ASN A 445 -44.69 -22.94 -0.13
C ASN A 445 -44.30 -22.66 -1.59
N MET A 446 -44.15 -23.72 -2.38
CA MET A 446 -43.95 -23.59 -3.84
C MET A 446 -45.14 -22.90 -4.54
N GLU A 447 -46.27 -22.70 -3.86
CA GLU A 447 -47.52 -22.12 -4.39
C GLU A 447 -47.74 -20.65 -4.00
N THR A 448 -46.85 -20.00 -3.23
CA THR A 448 -47.04 -18.59 -2.86
C THR A 448 -47.04 -17.70 -4.11
N ASN A 449 -48.04 -16.81 -4.19
CA ASN A 449 -48.16 -15.80 -5.25
C ASN A 449 -47.60 -14.42 -4.85
N GLU A 450 -47.30 -14.22 -3.56
CA GLU A 450 -46.68 -12.99 -3.05
C GLU A 450 -45.21 -12.92 -3.48
N LEU A 451 -44.96 -12.24 -4.59
CA LEU A 451 -43.62 -11.97 -5.10
C LEU A 451 -43.33 -10.47 -4.99
N LEU A 452 -42.08 -10.15 -4.67
CA LEU A 452 -41.57 -8.79 -4.67
C LEU A 452 -41.64 -8.21 -6.08
N GLU A 453 -41.90 -6.90 -6.15
CA GLU A 453 -41.74 -6.19 -7.41
C GLU A 453 -40.28 -6.25 -7.89
N LYS A 454 -40.08 -6.19 -9.21
CA LYS A 454 -38.74 -6.28 -9.82
C LYS A 454 -37.76 -5.26 -9.23
N ASN A 455 -38.21 -4.03 -8.99
CA ASN A 455 -37.37 -2.95 -8.47
C ASN A 455 -37.01 -3.14 -6.99
N SER A 456 -37.95 -3.61 -6.17
CA SER A 456 -37.69 -3.90 -4.75
C SER A 456 -36.78 -5.12 -4.60
N PHE A 457 -36.97 -6.16 -5.42
CA PHE A 457 -36.08 -7.32 -5.46
C PHE A 457 -34.65 -6.94 -5.85
N ARG A 458 -34.49 -6.12 -6.89
CA ARG A 458 -33.18 -5.62 -7.31
C ARG A 458 -32.52 -4.78 -6.22
N LYS A 459 -33.27 -3.88 -5.59
CA LYS A 459 -32.77 -3.07 -4.47
C LYS A 459 -32.34 -3.95 -3.31
N ALA A 460 -33.13 -4.97 -2.93
CA ALA A 460 -32.76 -5.89 -1.86
C ALA A 460 -31.47 -6.66 -2.19
N LEU A 461 -31.26 -7.07 -3.45
CA LEU A 461 -30.01 -7.69 -3.91
C LEU A 461 -28.83 -6.73 -3.81
N ASP A 462 -28.96 -5.49 -4.31
CA ASP A 462 -27.92 -4.46 -4.22
C ASP A 462 -27.56 -4.16 -2.75
N ASP A 463 -28.56 -3.93 -1.90
CA ASP A 463 -28.39 -3.72 -0.45
C ASP A 463 -27.77 -4.95 0.23
N GLY A 464 -27.98 -6.15 -0.32
CA GLY A 464 -27.40 -7.39 0.18
C GLY A 464 -25.93 -7.62 -0.18
N ILE A 465 -25.44 -6.92 -1.20
CA ILE A 465 -24.04 -6.93 -1.63
C ILE A 465 -23.21 -5.94 -0.81
N GLU A 466 -23.83 -4.84 -0.36
CA GLU A 466 -23.20 -3.84 0.48
C GLU A 466 -22.98 -4.39 1.90
N VAL A 467 -21.72 -4.68 2.21
CA VAL A 467 -21.27 -5.03 3.57
C VAL A 467 -20.52 -3.83 4.12
N ALA A 468 -20.91 -3.37 5.31
CA ALA A 468 -20.25 -2.29 6.00
C ALA A 468 -18.75 -2.61 6.13
N ALA A 469 -17.91 -1.70 5.63
CA ALA A 469 -16.49 -1.81 5.84
C ALA A 469 -16.16 -1.42 7.30
N SER A 470 -15.14 -2.06 7.85
CA SER A 470 -14.57 -1.68 9.15
C SER A 470 -14.29 -0.17 9.22
N PRO A 471 -14.49 0.46 10.39
CA PRO A 471 -14.26 1.88 10.57
C PRO A 471 -12.76 2.16 10.41
N GLN A 472 -12.42 2.92 9.37
CA GLN A 472 -11.05 3.38 9.18
C GLN A 472 -10.83 4.62 10.05
N SER A 473 -9.84 4.57 10.92
CA SER A 473 -9.43 5.74 11.69
C SER A 473 -8.52 6.63 10.84
N SER A 474 -8.68 7.95 10.95
CA SER A 474 -7.80 8.94 10.31
C SER A 474 -6.47 9.13 11.06
N ILE A 475 -6.32 8.49 12.22
CA ILE A 475 -5.15 8.64 13.10
C ILE A 475 -3.83 8.27 12.40
N PRO A 476 -3.72 7.16 11.66
CA PRO A 476 -2.48 6.82 10.97
C PRO A 476 -2.09 7.85 9.92
N GLN A 477 -3.07 8.42 9.21
CA GLN A 477 -2.85 9.46 8.20
C GLN A 477 -2.29 10.73 8.85
N ARG A 478 -2.82 11.12 10.02
CA ARG A 478 -2.32 12.29 10.79
C ARG A 478 -0.92 12.04 11.36
N ALA A 479 -0.68 10.86 11.91
CA ALA A 479 0.65 10.47 12.42
C ALA A 479 1.69 10.44 11.29
N GLU A 480 1.32 9.92 10.11
CA GLU A 480 2.17 9.91 8.91
C GLU A 480 2.47 11.32 8.41
N ALA A 481 1.51 12.25 8.49
CA ALA A 481 1.72 13.63 8.12
C ALA A 481 2.70 14.35 9.04
N MET A 482 2.53 14.18 10.36
CA MET A 482 3.47 14.69 11.35
C MET A 482 4.87 14.08 11.17
N ARG A 483 4.94 12.75 11.02
CA ARG A 483 6.20 12.05 10.75
C ARG A 483 6.90 12.58 9.50
N SER A 484 6.14 12.83 8.43
CA SER A 484 6.67 13.34 7.16
C SER A 484 7.19 14.77 7.28
N LEU A 485 6.48 15.64 8.00
CA LEU A 485 6.89 17.00 8.29
C LEU A 485 8.21 17.03 9.07
N VAL A 486 8.25 16.31 10.20
CA VAL A 486 9.43 16.29 11.07
C VAL A 486 10.63 15.62 10.38
N SER A 487 10.39 14.53 9.64
CA SER A 487 11.43 13.91 8.80
C SER A 487 11.94 14.88 7.73
N GLY A 488 11.06 15.73 7.17
CA GLY A 488 11.44 16.74 6.19
C GLY A 488 12.35 17.82 6.78
N LEU A 489 12.11 18.26 8.02
CA LEU A 489 13.02 19.19 8.71
C LEU A 489 14.43 18.61 8.79
N GLY A 490 14.57 17.38 9.28
CA GLY A 490 15.88 16.71 9.38
C GLY A 490 16.53 16.40 8.03
N LYS A 491 15.75 16.22 6.96
CA LYS A 491 16.26 16.06 5.59
C LYS A 491 16.80 17.36 5.03
N GLY A 492 16.11 18.49 5.26
CA GLY A 492 16.54 19.79 4.76
C GLY A 492 17.90 20.21 5.31
N GLN A 493 18.14 19.94 6.60
CA GLN A 493 19.45 20.16 7.21
C GLN A 493 20.55 19.34 6.52
N LYS A 494 20.30 18.05 6.24
CA LYS A 494 21.27 17.16 5.57
C LYS A 494 21.53 17.54 4.13
N ILE A 495 20.49 17.98 3.39
CA ILE A 495 20.65 18.47 2.02
C ILE A 495 21.62 19.65 2.03
N LEU A 496 21.42 20.61 2.94
CA LEU A 496 22.31 21.77 2.96
C LEU A 496 23.71 21.41 3.47
N GLY A 497 23.85 20.59 4.50
CA GLY A 497 25.19 20.14 4.92
C GLY A 497 25.96 19.45 3.79
N PHE A 498 25.26 18.77 2.88
CA PHE A 498 25.88 18.12 1.74
C PHE A 498 26.19 19.08 0.57
N PHE A 499 25.24 19.91 0.14
CA PHE A 499 25.46 20.81 -1.01
C PHE A 499 26.13 22.14 -0.64
N GLY A 500 26.04 22.53 0.63
CA GLY A 500 26.69 23.70 1.21
C GLY A 500 28.11 23.40 1.71
N ASN A 501 28.68 22.25 1.37
CA ASN A 501 30.00 21.81 1.85
C ASN A 501 31.09 22.87 1.61
N CYS A 502 31.02 23.62 0.51
CA CYS A 502 31.95 24.73 0.21
C CYS A 502 31.88 25.92 1.18
N LEU A 503 30.86 25.98 2.04
CA LEU A 503 30.68 27.01 3.06
C LEU A 503 31.16 26.55 4.44
N GLN A 504 31.68 25.32 4.57
CA GLN A 504 32.32 24.87 5.79
C GLN A 504 33.70 25.53 5.93
N ILE A 505 34.09 25.78 7.17
CA ILE A 505 35.33 26.48 7.52
C ILE A 505 36.21 25.49 8.27
N ALA A 506 37.46 25.35 7.83
CA ALA A 506 38.46 24.56 8.55
C ALA A 506 38.87 25.29 9.83
N ASP A 507 38.93 24.56 10.94
CA ASP A 507 39.53 25.05 12.18
C ASP A 507 41.06 25.01 12.12
N GLU A 508 41.71 25.41 13.22
CA GLU A 508 43.17 25.41 13.35
C GLU A 508 43.80 24.00 13.24
N GLN A 509 42.99 22.95 13.40
CA GLN A 509 43.41 21.54 13.33
C GLN A 509 43.13 20.92 11.95
N GLY A 510 42.51 21.68 11.04
CA GLY A 510 42.13 21.23 9.71
C GLY A 510 40.80 20.48 9.65
N HIS A 511 39.99 20.49 10.72
CA HIS A 511 38.66 19.90 10.72
C HIS A 511 37.62 20.89 10.21
N TYR A 512 36.75 20.44 9.31
CA TYR A 512 35.72 21.29 8.72
C TYR A 512 34.48 21.40 9.60
N HIS A 513 34.08 22.64 9.91
CA HIS A 513 32.88 22.95 10.69
C HIS A 513 31.88 23.81 9.92
N ASP A 514 30.61 23.69 10.30
CA ASP A 514 29.51 24.44 9.71
C ASP A 514 29.63 25.94 10.05
N SER A 515 29.69 26.80 9.03
CA SER A 515 29.66 28.26 9.22
C SER A 515 28.29 28.75 9.72
N GLU A 516 28.25 29.93 10.36
CA GLU A 516 27.01 30.56 10.81
C GLU A 516 25.99 30.73 9.66
N LEU A 517 26.49 31.11 8.48
CA LEU A 517 25.66 31.22 7.27
C LEU A 517 25.04 29.87 6.90
N MET A 518 25.81 28.79 6.99
CA MET A 518 25.31 27.45 6.69
C MET A 518 24.24 27.01 7.69
N GLN A 519 24.36 27.36 8.96
CA GLN A 519 23.33 27.07 9.97
C GLN A 519 22.01 27.79 9.67
N VAL A 520 22.04 29.08 9.30
CA VAL A 520 20.84 29.85 8.93
C VAL A 520 20.17 29.28 7.69
N LEU A 521 20.97 28.99 6.65
CA LEU A 521 20.45 28.37 5.43
C LEU A 521 19.89 26.96 5.73
N SER A 522 20.49 26.22 6.67
CA SER A 522 20.08 24.86 7.04
C SER A 522 18.70 24.87 7.67
N LEU A 523 18.43 25.87 8.53
CA LEU A 523 17.11 26.12 9.08
C LEU A 523 16.07 26.43 8.00
N PHE A 524 16.40 27.31 7.04
CA PHE A 524 15.49 27.62 5.93
C PHE A 524 15.19 26.39 5.07
N SER A 525 16.22 25.64 4.69
CA SER A 525 16.10 24.38 3.96
C SER A 525 15.25 23.36 4.72
N ALA A 526 15.45 23.25 6.04
CA ALA A 526 14.65 22.40 6.91
C ALA A 526 13.16 22.75 6.81
N VAL A 527 12.80 24.02 6.99
CA VAL A 527 11.40 24.49 6.93
C VAL A 527 10.78 24.22 5.56
N VAL A 528 11.48 24.51 4.47
CA VAL A 528 10.99 24.25 3.10
C VAL A 528 10.75 22.75 2.88
N CYS A 529 11.70 21.90 3.29
CA CYS A 529 11.58 20.45 3.19
C CYS A 529 10.47 19.89 4.08
N GLY A 530 10.39 20.32 5.34
CA GLY A 530 9.37 19.91 6.29
C GLY A 530 7.97 20.24 5.78
N THR A 531 7.75 21.49 5.37
CA THR A 531 6.48 21.94 4.81
C THR A 531 6.11 21.14 3.56
N THR A 532 7.03 20.99 2.59
CA THR A 532 6.75 20.27 1.34
C THR A 532 6.42 18.80 1.57
N LEU A 533 7.15 18.11 2.44
CA LEU A 533 6.89 16.69 2.76
C LEU A 533 5.59 16.52 3.55
N GLY A 534 5.31 17.41 4.50
CA GLY A 534 4.05 17.45 5.24
C GLY A 534 2.86 17.67 4.30
N LEU A 535 2.89 18.72 3.49
CA LEU A 535 1.84 19.02 2.51
C LEU A 535 1.63 17.86 1.51
N ARG A 536 2.71 17.20 1.06
CA ARG A 536 2.60 16.04 0.15
C ARG A 536 1.90 14.86 0.82
N SER A 537 2.19 14.60 2.09
CA SER A 537 1.50 13.53 2.83
C SER A 537 0.02 13.84 3.00
N ILE A 538 -0.34 15.10 3.33
CA ILE A 538 -1.72 15.54 3.46
C ILE A 538 -2.46 15.43 2.12
N ALA A 539 -1.87 15.91 1.03
CA ALA A 539 -2.45 15.82 -0.31
C ALA A 539 -2.69 14.36 -0.74
N ARG A 540 -1.72 13.47 -0.47
CA ARG A 540 -1.83 12.05 -0.84
C ARG A 540 -2.88 11.32 -0.01
N ASP A 541 -2.91 11.56 1.30
CA ASP A 541 -3.64 10.71 2.24
C ASP A 541 -5.06 11.25 2.54
N PHE A 542 -5.30 12.55 2.39
CA PHE A 542 -6.63 13.18 2.53
C PHE A 542 -7.22 13.68 1.21
N GLY A 543 -6.40 13.95 0.19
CA GLY A 543 -6.87 14.58 -1.06
C GLY A 543 -7.36 13.59 -2.11
N ARG A 544 -6.92 12.33 -2.04
CA ARG A 544 -7.41 11.26 -2.92
C ARG A 544 -8.78 10.81 -2.45
N GLN A 545 -9.81 11.03 -3.28
CA GLN A 545 -11.13 10.47 -3.01
C GLN A 545 -11.03 8.94 -2.92
N ASP A 546 -11.53 8.38 -1.82
CA ASP A 546 -11.70 6.95 -1.69
C ASP A 546 -12.60 6.49 -2.83
N LYS A 547 -12.09 5.66 -3.75
CA LYS A 547 -12.88 5.09 -4.86
C LYS A 547 -14.09 4.25 -4.39
N ASN A 548 -14.29 4.10 -3.08
CA ASN A 548 -15.44 3.46 -2.45
C ASN A 548 -16.49 4.44 -1.93
N SER A 549 -16.27 5.77 -1.94
CA SER A 549 -17.23 6.76 -1.44
C SER A 549 -18.23 7.27 -2.47
N ASP A 550 -18.19 6.79 -3.73
CA ASP A 550 -19.15 7.18 -4.77
C ASP A 550 -20.60 6.67 -4.53
N SER A 551 -20.87 6.06 -3.37
CA SER A 551 -22.21 5.64 -2.94
C SER A 551 -22.98 6.69 -2.12
N GLU A 552 -22.36 7.84 -1.78
CA GLU A 552 -23.11 8.90 -1.10
C GLU A 552 -23.90 9.71 -2.15
N LYS A 553 -25.15 9.29 -2.34
CA LYS A 553 -26.15 9.99 -3.18
C LYS A 553 -26.25 11.44 -2.74
N VAL A 554 -25.66 12.34 -3.52
CA VAL A 554 -26.10 13.74 -3.58
C VAL A 554 -27.52 13.72 -4.15
N ILE A 555 -28.50 13.87 -3.26
CA ILE A 555 -29.87 14.22 -3.64
C ILE A 555 -29.78 15.64 -4.23
N PRO A 556 -30.13 15.88 -5.50
CA PRO A 556 -30.26 17.24 -5.98
C PRO A 556 -31.49 17.85 -5.31
N GLN A 557 -31.27 18.85 -4.46
CA GLN A 557 -32.33 19.76 -4.05
C GLN A 557 -32.79 20.50 -5.30
N THR A 558 -33.95 20.12 -5.82
CA THR A 558 -34.82 20.99 -6.60
C THR A 558 -35.25 22.14 -5.71
N ASP A 559 -34.94 23.37 -6.11
CA ASP A 559 -35.80 24.52 -5.85
C ASP A 559 -35.88 25.40 -7.10
N THR A 560 -37.12 25.63 -7.49
CA THR A 560 -37.62 26.51 -8.54
C THR A 560 -37.57 27.97 -8.11
N SER A 561 -36.87 28.82 -8.87
CA SER A 561 -37.18 30.22 -9.22
C SER A 561 -35.98 30.70 -10.06
N GLY A 562 -36.10 31.24 -11.27
CA GLY A 562 -37.00 32.27 -11.75
C GLY A 562 -36.11 33.45 -12.20
N ASP A 563 -36.04 33.66 -13.51
CA ASP A 563 -35.60 34.87 -14.23
C ASP A 563 -34.13 35.10 -14.69
N CYS A 564 -34.01 34.98 -16.03
CA CYS A 564 -33.58 36.01 -17.00
C CYS A 564 -32.11 36.18 -17.45
N SER A 565 -32.01 36.27 -18.79
CA SER A 565 -30.94 36.81 -19.66
C SER A 565 -29.84 35.82 -20.06
N ALA A 566 -29.88 35.13 -21.21
CA ALA A 566 -29.86 35.55 -22.63
C ALA A 566 -28.52 36.14 -23.11
N GLU A 567 -27.79 35.36 -23.92
CA GLU A 567 -27.11 35.68 -25.21
C GLU A 567 -25.99 34.63 -25.48
N MET A 568 -26.13 33.74 -26.48
CA MET A 568 -25.71 33.88 -27.91
C MET A 568 -24.18 34.03 -28.07
N GLN A 569 -23.41 33.32 -28.91
CA GLN A 569 -23.55 32.50 -30.14
C GLN A 569 -22.27 31.62 -30.24
N PHE A 570 -22.25 30.36 -30.71
CA PHE A 570 -22.49 29.76 -32.04
C PHE A 570 -21.30 29.78 -33.04
N SER A 571 -21.10 28.59 -33.65
CA SER A 571 -20.47 28.26 -34.96
C SER A 571 -18.99 27.83 -34.96
N ALA A 572 -18.66 26.54 -35.19
CA ALA A 572 -18.68 25.71 -36.43
C ALA A 572 -17.29 25.76 -37.14
N LEU A 573 -16.66 24.70 -37.67
CA LEU A 573 -17.04 23.60 -38.58
C LEU A 573 -16.07 22.40 -38.38
N ASN A 574 -16.51 21.14 -38.28
CA ASN A 574 -16.75 20.13 -39.34
C ASN A 574 -15.57 19.80 -40.27
N ALA A 575 -15.13 18.53 -40.24
CA ALA A 575 -14.99 17.67 -41.44
C ALA A 575 -14.69 16.21 -41.04
N ASP A 576 -15.65 15.33 -41.38
CA ASP A 576 -15.55 13.97 -41.92
C ASP A 576 -14.46 12.99 -41.44
N ASN A 577 -14.91 11.84 -40.91
CA ASN A 577 -14.82 10.59 -41.66
C ASN A 577 -15.68 9.48 -41.02
N ASP A 578 -16.61 9.00 -41.83
CA ASP A 578 -17.33 7.74 -41.68
C ASP A 578 -16.37 6.55 -41.75
N GLU A 579 -16.48 5.61 -40.80
CA GLU A 579 -16.36 4.18 -41.12
C GLU A 579 -17.06 3.33 -40.05
N GLN A 580 -18.27 2.88 -40.38
CA GLN A 580 -19.00 1.86 -39.62
C GLN A 580 -18.37 0.49 -39.87
N VAL A 581 -17.91 -0.17 -38.81
CA VAL A 581 -17.64 -1.62 -38.82
C VAL A 581 -18.26 -2.28 -37.59
N THR A 582 -19.46 -2.83 -37.76
CA THR A 582 -20.02 -3.87 -36.90
C THR A 582 -19.51 -5.26 -37.31
N PRO A 583 -19.29 -6.17 -36.36
CA PRO A 583 -19.42 -7.60 -36.65
C PRO A 583 -20.44 -8.31 -35.76
N LYS A 584 -21.51 -8.73 -36.42
CA LYS A 584 -22.13 -10.08 -36.44
C LYS A 584 -22.50 -10.76 -35.11
N SER A 585 -23.82 -10.80 -34.89
CA SER A 585 -24.52 -11.86 -34.14
C SER A 585 -24.54 -13.19 -34.93
N PRO A 586 -24.41 -14.36 -34.29
CA PRO A 586 -24.62 -15.65 -34.96
C PRO A 586 -26.11 -15.88 -35.27
N GLN A 587 -26.40 -16.27 -36.50
CA GLN A 587 -27.69 -16.82 -36.91
C GLN A 587 -27.86 -18.24 -36.34
N VAL A 588 -29.06 -18.52 -35.81
CA VAL A 588 -29.47 -19.84 -35.32
C VAL A 588 -30.39 -20.46 -36.37
N ASP A 589 -29.98 -21.60 -36.91
CA ASP A 589 -30.79 -22.47 -37.77
C ASP A 589 -31.91 -23.15 -36.98
N LYS A 590 -33.09 -23.20 -37.59
CA LYS A 590 -34.27 -23.92 -37.10
C LYS A 590 -34.38 -25.26 -37.83
N SER A 591 -34.11 -26.35 -37.13
CA SER A 591 -34.82 -27.64 -37.26
C SER A 591 -34.14 -28.67 -36.36
N ASP A 592 -34.79 -29.06 -35.27
CA ASP A 592 -35.30 -30.42 -35.13
C ASP A 592 -35.93 -30.65 -33.75
N VAL A 593 -37.12 -31.23 -33.82
CA VAL A 593 -37.93 -31.72 -32.71
C VAL A 593 -37.31 -33.04 -32.26
N PHE A 594 -36.90 -33.16 -31.00
CA PHE A 594 -37.04 -34.38 -30.17
C PHE A 594 -36.65 -34.04 -28.73
N ALA A 595 -37.57 -34.27 -27.78
CA ALA A 595 -37.24 -34.36 -26.36
C ALA A 595 -36.39 -35.61 -26.11
N PRO A 596 -35.49 -35.60 -25.09
CA PRO A 596 -35.89 -36.22 -23.83
C PRO A 596 -35.27 -35.64 -22.54
N ASP A 597 -35.87 -36.09 -21.43
CA ASP A 597 -35.36 -36.25 -20.06
C ASP A 597 -34.99 -35.02 -19.18
N ILE A 598 -36.06 -34.38 -18.70
CA ILE A 598 -36.07 -33.42 -17.57
C ILE A 598 -35.61 -34.06 -16.24
N GLN A 599 -35.63 -35.40 -16.12
CA GLN A 599 -35.18 -36.10 -14.91
C GLN A 599 -33.65 -36.09 -14.75
N GLN A 600 -32.90 -36.16 -15.87
CA GLN A 600 -31.44 -36.26 -15.87
C GLN A 600 -30.77 -34.91 -15.55
N GLU A 601 -31.41 -33.79 -15.94
CA GLU A 601 -30.98 -32.44 -15.57
C GLU A 601 -31.25 -32.14 -14.07
N LEU A 602 -32.32 -32.72 -13.50
CA LEU A 602 -32.65 -32.62 -12.08
C LEU A 602 -31.64 -33.37 -11.19
N ASP A 603 -31.21 -34.56 -11.62
CA ASP A 603 -30.18 -35.35 -10.92
C ASP A 603 -28.78 -34.73 -11.03
N THR A 604 -28.51 -33.99 -12.11
CA THR A 604 -27.25 -33.23 -12.27
C THR A 604 -27.21 -32.00 -11.36
N ILE A 605 -28.36 -31.35 -11.14
CA ILE A 605 -28.48 -30.16 -10.27
C ILE A 605 -28.48 -30.54 -8.78
N MET A 606 -29.03 -31.71 -8.41
CA MET A 606 -29.05 -32.21 -7.03
C MET A 606 -27.84 -33.09 -6.65
N GLY A 607 -27.10 -33.62 -7.64
CA GLY A 607 -25.90 -34.44 -7.42
C GLY A 607 -24.68 -33.67 -6.90
N ASP A 608 -24.58 -32.37 -7.21
CA ASP A 608 -23.50 -31.48 -6.76
C ASP A 608 -23.56 -31.12 -5.25
N GLU A 609 -24.55 -31.64 -4.51
CA GLU A 609 -24.69 -31.43 -3.06
C GLU A 609 -23.92 -32.47 -2.21
N LYS A 610 -23.35 -33.51 -2.82
CA LYS A 610 -22.60 -34.57 -2.09
C LYS A 610 -21.09 -34.44 -2.07
N ASP A 611 -20.50 -33.57 -2.89
CA ASP A 611 -19.08 -33.26 -2.78
C ASP A 611 -18.88 -31.92 -2.08
N LEU A 612 -18.07 -31.94 -1.02
CA LEU A 612 -17.70 -30.86 -0.10
C LEU A 612 -18.57 -30.65 1.15
N SER A 613 -18.38 -31.52 2.15
CA SER A 613 -17.76 -31.16 3.47
C SER A 613 -17.88 -32.30 4.51
N PRO A 614 -17.11 -32.33 5.63
CA PRO A 614 -16.08 -31.39 6.09
C PRO A 614 -14.70 -32.02 6.41
N LEU A 615 -13.63 -31.31 6.04
CA LEU A 615 -12.30 -31.48 6.64
C LEU A 615 -12.32 -30.88 8.05
N LYS A 616 -12.46 -31.73 9.06
CA LYS A 616 -12.01 -31.47 10.44
C LYS A 616 -11.60 -32.79 11.10
N ALA A 617 -10.41 -32.75 11.69
CA ALA A 617 -9.75 -33.74 12.56
C ALA A 617 -9.06 -34.93 11.87
N SER A 618 -7.75 -34.78 11.61
CA SER A 618 -6.76 -35.58 12.33
C SER A 618 -5.37 -34.98 12.13
N ARG A 619 -4.84 -34.36 13.18
CA ARG A 619 -3.45 -33.93 13.31
C ARG A 619 -2.86 -34.77 14.43
N GLU A 620 -2.55 -36.03 14.14
CA GLU A 620 -1.68 -36.90 14.94
C GLU A 620 -1.38 -38.16 14.14
N SER A 621 -0.19 -38.21 13.54
CA SER A 621 0.71 -39.38 13.48
C SER A 621 1.68 -39.25 12.29
N ILE A 622 2.93 -39.05 12.66
CA ILE A 622 4.12 -39.21 11.85
C ILE A 622 4.35 -40.73 11.72
N GLN A 623 4.51 -41.27 10.52
CA GLN A 623 5.64 -42.14 10.13
C GLN A 623 5.46 -42.74 8.72
N GLN A 624 6.52 -42.55 7.92
CA GLN A 624 7.09 -43.46 6.91
C GLN A 624 6.16 -43.99 5.80
N PHE A 625 6.44 -43.64 4.54
CA PHE A 625 6.77 -44.65 3.51
C PHE A 625 7.44 -44.03 2.27
N LYS A 626 8.27 -44.88 1.66
CA LYS A 626 9.32 -44.73 0.64
C LYS A 626 8.76 -44.50 -0.79
N PRO A 627 9.48 -43.83 -1.71
CA PRO A 627 8.94 -43.50 -3.03
C PRO A 627 9.08 -44.66 -4.01
N ARG A 628 8.11 -44.81 -4.91
CA ARG A 628 8.25 -45.63 -6.13
C ARG A 628 7.91 -44.78 -7.35
N ASN A 629 8.86 -44.78 -8.29
CA ASN A 629 8.78 -44.23 -9.63
C ASN A 629 7.59 -44.83 -10.39
N ASP A 630 6.93 -44.00 -11.21
CA ASP A 630 6.80 -44.19 -12.66
C ASP A 630 5.74 -43.22 -13.22
N SER A 631 6.16 -42.25 -14.04
CA SER A 631 5.29 -41.53 -15.00
C SER A 631 6.16 -40.91 -16.12
N PRO A 632 5.81 -41.11 -17.41
CA PRO A 632 6.49 -40.53 -18.58
C PRO A 632 5.93 -39.12 -18.94
N PRO A 633 6.47 -38.41 -19.96
CA PRO A 633 6.86 -37.00 -19.81
C PRO A 633 5.97 -35.96 -20.53
N CYS A 634 6.41 -34.69 -20.41
CA CYS A 634 6.05 -33.45 -21.14
C CYS A 634 4.96 -32.61 -20.43
N ILE A 635 5.03 -31.28 -20.27
CA ILE A 635 5.58 -30.19 -21.09
C ILE A 635 6.01 -29.02 -20.16
N HIS A 636 7.23 -28.49 -20.35
CA HIS A 636 7.66 -27.20 -19.78
C HIS A 636 7.22 -26.02 -20.65
N PRO A 637 6.99 -24.83 -20.06
CA PRO A 637 7.35 -23.59 -20.73
C PRO A 637 8.43 -22.86 -19.93
N SER A 638 9.68 -23.08 -20.33
CA SER A 638 10.79 -22.17 -20.11
C SER A 638 10.64 -20.99 -21.08
N ARG A 639 10.48 -19.77 -20.55
CA ARG A 639 10.83 -18.54 -21.27
C ARG A 639 11.88 -17.80 -20.46
N SER A 640 13.14 -18.05 -20.85
CA SER A 640 14.28 -17.26 -20.43
C SER A 640 14.22 -15.89 -21.10
N ILE A 641 14.48 -14.85 -20.31
CA ILE A 641 14.80 -13.51 -20.77
C ILE A 641 16.30 -13.53 -21.07
N HIS A 642 16.65 -13.90 -22.30
CA HIS A 642 18.00 -13.76 -22.86
C HIS A 642 17.89 -13.50 -24.36
N SER A 643 17.65 -12.24 -24.74
CA SER A 643 17.93 -11.74 -26.09
C SER A 643 17.75 -10.22 -26.14
N PHE A 644 18.65 -9.45 -25.53
CA PHE A 644 18.72 -7.99 -25.76
C PHE A 644 20.15 -7.47 -25.73
N PHE A 645 21.11 -8.19 -26.31
CA PHE A 645 22.37 -7.61 -26.78
C PHE A 645 22.92 -8.49 -27.90
N ASN A 646 22.85 -7.98 -29.14
CA ASN A 646 23.67 -8.47 -30.24
C ASN A 646 24.02 -7.27 -31.13
N PRO A 647 25.26 -6.75 -31.11
CA PRO A 647 25.71 -5.75 -32.06
C PRO A 647 26.61 -6.42 -33.10
N GLU A 648 26.04 -6.77 -34.25
CA GLU A 648 26.82 -7.02 -35.47
C GLU A 648 26.35 -6.04 -36.54
N LYS A 649 27.16 -5.01 -36.78
CA LYS A 649 27.32 -4.41 -38.10
C LYS A 649 28.75 -3.89 -38.21
N GLU A 650 29.54 -4.67 -38.92
CA GLU A 650 30.81 -4.26 -39.50
C GLU A 650 30.60 -3.03 -40.39
N GLN A 651 31.34 -1.96 -40.12
CA GLN A 651 31.80 -1.05 -41.16
C GLN A 651 33.27 -0.72 -40.88
N SER A 652 34.11 -1.19 -41.79
CA SER A 652 35.51 -0.85 -41.95
C SER A 652 35.67 0.63 -42.30
N PHE A 653 36.62 1.33 -41.67
CA PHE A 653 37.66 2.10 -42.38
C PHE A 653 38.68 2.77 -41.44
N HIS A 654 39.95 2.66 -41.87
CA HIS A 654 41.16 3.42 -41.59
C HIS A 654 41.78 3.54 -40.17
N ARG A 655 42.91 2.84 -40.04
CA ARG A 655 44.07 3.13 -39.19
C ARG A 655 44.50 4.59 -39.24
N SER A 656 44.79 5.17 -38.08
CA SER A 656 46.00 5.99 -37.88
C SER A 656 46.61 5.63 -36.54
N LYS A 657 47.90 5.28 -36.55
CA LYS A 657 48.76 5.05 -35.39
C LYS A 657 49.48 6.36 -35.08
N SER A 658 49.42 6.81 -33.84
CA SER A 658 50.56 7.46 -33.14
C SER A 658 50.16 7.84 -31.72
N ASP A 659 50.92 7.32 -30.76
CA ASP A 659 51.39 7.95 -29.53
C ASP A 659 50.37 8.45 -28.48
N ILE A 660 50.39 7.84 -27.30
CA ILE A 660 51.12 8.39 -26.13
C ILE A 660 50.98 7.39 -24.98
N SER A 661 52.10 6.76 -24.68
CA SER A 661 52.43 6.10 -23.42
C SER A 661 52.90 7.15 -22.42
N LEU A 662 52.23 7.30 -21.28
CA LEU A 662 52.78 7.81 -20.01
C LEU A 662 51.63 7.79 -18.98
N ILE A 663 51.97 7.68 -17.69
CA ILE A 663 51.07 7.42 -16.54
C ILE A 663 50.82 5.93 -16.29
N SER A 664 51.90 5.16 -16.08
CA SER A 664 51.86 3.93 -15.29
C SER A 664 53.20 3.73 -14.58
N LYS A 665 53.62 4.70 -13.77
CA LYS A 665 54.89 4.62 -13.01
C LYS A 665 55.02 5.75 -11.97
N GLU A 666 54.09 5.78 -11.03
CA GLU A 666 54.24 6.49 -9.74
C GLU A 666 53.18 5.87 -8.82
N PHE A 667 53.51 5.63 -7.55
CA PHE A 667 52.77 4.82 -6.55
C PHE A 667 53.12 3.32 -6.46
N ILE A 668 54.41 2.98 -6.49
CA ILE A 668 54.93 1.87 -5.67
C ILE A 668 56.26 2.35 -5.07
N GLY A 669 56.25 2.71 -3.80
CA GLY A 669 57.45 3.04 -3.02
C GLY A 669 57.07 3.82 -1.77
N TYR A 670 57.59 3.36 -0.62
CA TYR A 670 57.45 3.91 0.74
C TYR A 670 56.18 3.46 1.50
N THR A 671 56.21 2.79 2.66
CA THR A 671 57.29 2.37 3.57
C THR A 671 56.74 1.27 4.49
N ILE A 672 57.46 0.16 4.62
CA ILE A 672 57.40 -0.74 5.79
C ILE A 672 58.46 -0.23 6.76
N GLN A 673 58.06 0.33 7.90
CA GLN A 673 58.86 0.48 9.13
C GLN A 673 58.03 1.24 10.17
N ASP A 674 57.42 0.52 11.11
CA ASP A 674 57.86 0.51 12.50
C ASP A 674 56.84 -0.17 13.42
N LEU A 675 57.33 -1.21 14.08
CA LEU A 675 56.76 -1.87 15.24
C LEU A 675 57.33 -1.16 16.47
N GLY A 676 56.44 -0.61 17.30
CA GLY A 676 56.71 -0.05 18.62
C GLY A 676 55.41 0.03 19.41
#